data_AF-A0A970PAI2-F1
#
_entry.id   AF-A0A970PAI2-F1
#
_cell.length_a   1.000
_cell.length_b   1.000
_cell.length_c   1.000
_cell.angle_alpha   90.00
_cell.angle_beta   90.00
_cell.angle_gamma   90.00
#
_symmetry.space_group_name_H-M   'P 1'
#
loop_
_entity.id
_entity.type
_entity.pdbx_description
1 polymer ?
#
loop_
_entity_poly.entity_id
_entity_poly.type
_entity_poly.pdbx_seq_one_letter_code
_entity_poly.pdbx_strand_id
1 'polypeptide(L)'
;MRYLIAAGCMLFIITLSATCALAQGAADEERPNLLVNPGFEDGEEGWEKRTPNDDKRVLSITAEAARTGEFGARIVNLEPDSSRWRQGAGAEMKIAPGSMIRLSGWIRTDLGPEGYAALRIYGMTDGGEITGQPTSRGVTEQSDWTRSSVNFTVPEDTDYVMAYLELPGAKGTADYDDLKLEVISEGSLREVKLDTLLLTDASEDDEMVQSLHTLYPRQVVDAAPGDEVDWGQYERAIAFTRGEDAEIDFARLEAFASAGGKVVVDLALYAEARGLTVQEAPVALDEALLQIAAEHPLTRGFRTGNTIPWYGGDKNAPVRRTLTGEAPGTVLAQTPDGAALLIHEEIGEGALLATDLTGLPEPVWNQPGSVNKYLFAGNLLGETVRYGRHFQSKLTYVEFVEMMRELAGRHEGLTLRDEGPAEEDYRLYSFQMGDANKPAMLVYGVAHGSEWEPAYGMFALVERLMEHPEEGLFDFDRYQLVVMPIVNPWGYDNRRRQNSNGVDLNRNAAQRWEQYQGRPNDQGVYGAGCYDFKGSGPFSEIATQTWKAMVDRVDPHAALDFHGNAGGAGNNRLIMIPATGAEGNEDLAHEAVRRFNEAIADRYILLESRRPGVQQYEIESISWGSPRPTLTSYACQDRLGFICEVPAGYSGTYGIVFQTDVVIETILGFFRAYE
;
A
#
# COMPACT_ATOMS: atom_id res chain seq x y z
N MET A 1 -8.04 -38.74 56.24
CA MET A 1 -9.21 -39.46 56.78
C MET A 1 -10.43 -38.59 56.48
N ARG A 2 -11.13 -38.85 55.35
CA ARG A 2 -12.54 -39.29 55.26
C ARG A 2 -13.54 -38.15 55.62
N TYR A 3 -14.45 -37.63 54.79
CA TYR A 3 -15.26 -38.10 53.63
C TYR A 3 -15.77 -36.88 52.82
N LEU A 4 -16.10 -37.04 51.54
CA LEU A 4 -17.39 -36.70 50.87
C LEU A 4 -17.24 -37.02 49.35
N ILE A 5 -17.85 -38.11 48.87
CA ILE A 5 -19.10 -38.20 48.08
C ILE A 5 -19.02 -37.54 46.69
N ALA A 6 -19.20 -38.40 45.68
CA ALA A 6 -19.15 -38.15 44.26
C ALA A 6 -20.43 -37.51 43.69
N ALA A 7 -20.28 -36.66 42.68
CA ALA A 7 -20.89 -36.81 41.34
C ALA A 7 -20.65 -35.56 40.48
N GLY A 8 -20.24 -35.78 39.22
CA GLY A 8 -20.59 -34.92 38.08
C GLY A 8 -19.66 -33.74 37.79
N CYS A 9 -18.74 -33.91 36.85
CA CYS A 9 -18.67 -33.08 35.64
C CYS A 9 -17.66 -33.69 34.65
N MET A 10 -18.19 -34.07 33.49
CA MET A 10 -17.43 -34.44 32.29
C MET A 10 -16.46 -33.32 31.93
N LEU A 11 -15.17 -33.60 31.94
CA LEU A 11 -14.20 -32.85 31.15
C LEU A 11 -14.04 -33.60 29.83
N PHE A 12 -14.72 -33.15 28.79
CA PHE A 12 -14.43 -33.55 27.42
C PHE A 12 -13.08 -32.91 27.05
N ILE A 13 -12.01 -33.68 27.18
CA ILE A 13 -10.74 -33.38 26.51
C ILE A 13 -10.98 -33.73 25.04
N ILE A 14 -11.48 -32.76 24.27
CA ILE A 14 -11.37 -32.83 22.81
C ILE A 14 -9.90 -32.56 22.49
N THR A 15 -9.17 -33.63 22.26
CA THR A 15 -7.89 -33.58 21.56
C THR A 15 -8.17 -33.09 20.16
N LEU A 16 -8.07 -31.77 19.93
CA LEU A 16 -7.90 -31.22 18.58
C LEU A 16 -6.54 -31.73 18.11
N SER A 17 -6.56 -32.89 17.46
CA SER A 17 -5.49 -33.33 16.60
C SER A 17 -5.59 -32.43 15.37
N ALA A 18 -4.96 -31.26 15.46
CA ALA A 18 -4.61 -30.48 14.30
C ALA A 18 -3.73 -31.38 13.44
N THR A 19 -4.33 -31.98 12.42
CA THR A 19 -3.58 -32.45 11.26
C THR A 19 -2.92 -31.22 10.68
N CYS A 20 -1.71 -30.97 11.16
CA CYS A 20 -0.70 -30.15 10.54
C CYS A 20 -0.48 -30.76 9.15
N ALA A 21 -1.25 -30.29 8.17
CA ALA A 21 -0.88 -30.42 6.78
C ALA A 21 0.36 -29.54 6.64
N LEU A 22 1.51 -30.16 6.89
CA LEU A 22 2.80 -29.64 6.48
C LEU A 22 2.64 -29.28 5.00
N ALA A 23 2.69 -27.98 4.69
CA ALA A 23 2.99 -27.50 3.35
C ALA A 23 4.45 -27.90 3.04
N GLN A 24 4.67 -29.20 2.85
CA GLN A 24 5.78 -29.71 2.08
C GLN A 24 5.60 -29.13 0.68
N GLY A 25 6.68 -28.51 0.19
CA GLY A 25 6.73 -27.66 -1.00
C GLY A 25 5.63 -27.93 -2.00
N ALA A 26 4.90 -26.86 -2.36
CA ALA A 26 4.13 -26.83 -3.59
C ALA A 26 5.08 -27.24 -4.72
N ALA A 27 5.03 -28.53 -5.06
CA ALA A 27 5.31 -28.95 -6.41
C ALA A 27 4.45 -28.05 -7.28
N ASP A 28 5.08 -27.42 -8.25
CA ASP A 28 4.47 -26.61 -9.29
C ASP A 28 3.35 -27.46 -9.93
N GLU A 29 2.13 -27.39 -9.40
CA GLU A 29 0.96 -27.92 -10.09
C GLU A 29 0.90 -27.11 -11.36
N GLU A 30 1.19 -27.76 -12.48
CA GLU A 30 1.32 -27.12 -13.78
C GLU A 30 0.00 -26.43 -14.11
N ARG A 31 -0.07 -25.13 -13.81
CA ARG A 31 -1.29 -24.33 -13.98
C ARG A 31 -1.70 -24.39 -15.45
N PRO A 32 -2.97 -24.66 -15.76
CA PRO A 32 -3.42 -24.78 -17.13
C PRO A 32 -3.18 -23.48 -17.87
N ASN A 33 -2.61 -23.58 -19.07
CA ASN A 33 -2.48 -22.45 -19.97
C ASN A 33 -3.83 -22.17 -20.61
N LEU A 34 -4.36 -20.97 -20.43
CA LEU A 34 -5.62 -20.52 -21.02
C LEU A 34 -5.48 -20.16 -22.50
N LEU A 35 -4.25 -20.03 -23.01
CA LEU A 35 -3.99 -19.80 -24.43
C LEU A 35 -4.04 -21.11 -25.20
N VAL A 36 -4.70 -21.07 -26.36
CA VAL A 36 -4.61 -22.05 -27.43
C VAL A 36 -3.35 -21.78 -28.24
N ASN A 37 -2.63 -22.85 -28.59
CA ASN A 37 -1.43 -22.82 -29.42
C ASN A 37 -0.38 -21.77 -28.94
N PRO A 38 0.08 -21.86 -27.67
CA PRO A 38 0.96 -20.86 -27.06
C PRO A 38 2.38 -20.79 -27.65
N GLY A 39 2.84 -21.85 -28.31
CA GLY A 39 4.14 -21.94 -28.99
C GLY A 39 4.02 -21.88 -30.53
N PHE A 40 2.83 -21.61 -31.08
CA PHE A 40 2.61 -21.43 -32.52
C PHE A 40 2.92 -22.65 -33.42
N GLU A 41 3.00 -23.85 -32.86
CA GLU A 41 3.25 -25.10 -33.59
C GLU A 41 2.10 -25.49 -34.53
N ASP A 42 0.87 -25.04 -34.24
CA ASP A 42 -0.32 -25.25 -35.07
C ASP A 42 -0.66 -24.01 -35.95
N GLY A 43 0.36 -23.24 -36.32
CA GLY A 43 0.20 -22.05 -37.16
C GLY A 43 -0.52 -20.91 -36.43
N GLU A 44 -1.54 -20.32 -37.06
CA GLU A 44 -2.30 -19.19 -36.50
C GLU A 44 -3.50 -19.64 -35.65
N GLU A 45 -3.65 -20.94 -35.33
CA GLU A 45 -4.80 -21.42 -34.55
C GLU A 45 -4.93 -20.66 -33.22
N GLY A 46 -6.13 -20.13 -32.95
CA GLY A 46 -6.43 -19.29 -31.77
C GLY A 46 -5.89 -17.86 -31.83
N TRP A 47 -4.98 -17.52 -32.75
CA TRP A 47 -4.34 -16.20 -32.83
C TRP A 47 -4.84 -15.39 -34.03
N GLU A 48 -5.27 -14.16 -33.77
CA GLU A 48 -5.74 -13.24 -34.78
C GLU A 48 -4.74 -12.10 -35.02
N LYS A 49 -4.55 -11.75 -36.29
CA LYS A 49 -3.88 -10.50 -36.69
C LYS A 49 -4.80 -9.32 -36.41
N ARG A 50 -4.73 -8.76 -35.19
CA ARG A 50 -5.47 -7.54 -34.84
C ARG A 50 -5.11 -6.39 -35.79
N THR A 51 -3.84 -6.33 -36.19
CA THR A 51 -3.38 -5.45 -37.26
C THR A 51 -3.14 -6.31 -38.51
N PRO A 52 -3.92 -6.11 -39.60
CA PRO A 52 -3.73 -6.84 -40.85
C PRO A 52 -2.37 -6.55 -41.50
N ASN A 53 -1.89 -7.48 -42.32
CA ASN A 53 -0.70 -7.29 -43.14
C ASN A 53 -0.94 -6.28 -44.26
N ASP A 54 0.05 -5.45 -44.54
CA ASP A 54 0.06 -4.48 -45.64
C ASP A 54 1.51 -4.18 -46.09
N ASP A 55 1.70 -3.18 -46.95
CA ASP A 55 3.02 -2.82 -47.48
C ASP A 55 4.00 -2.29 -46.41
N LYS A 56 3.53 -2.00 -45.19
CA LYS A 56 4.32 -1.42 -44.09
C LYS A 56 4.62 -2.43 -43.00
N ARG A 57 3.86 -3.53 -42.91
CA ARG A 57 3.98 -4.51 -41.84
C ARG A 57 3.60 -5.93 -42.23
N VAL A 58 4.26 -6.89 -41.59
CA VAL A 58 3.97 -8.32 -41.75
C VAL A 58 3.93 -9.00 -40.40
N LEU A 59 2.83 -9.69 -40.13
CA LEU A 59 2.64 -10.62 -39.03
C LEU A 59 2.60 -12.04 -39.62
N SER A 60 3.43 -12.94 -39.08
CA SER A 60 3.60 -14.31 -39.58
C SER A 60 4.04 -15.28 -38.47
N ILE A 61 3.76 -16.56 -38.66
CA ILE A 61 4.35 -17.67 -37.89
C ILE A 61 5.50 -18.26 -38.70
N THR A 62 6.72 -18.32 -38.15
CA THR A 62 7.91 -18.79 -38.89
C THR A 62 8.89 -19.55 -38.01
N ALA A 63 9.70 -20.43 -38.64
CA ALA A 63 10.70 -21.21 -37.92
C ALA A 63 11.86 -20.37 -37.38
N GLU A 64 12.17 -19.25 -38.03
CA GLU A 64 13.18 -18.31 -37.54
C GLU A 64 12.75 -17.61 -36.26
N ALA A 65 11.45 -17.56 -35.95
CA ALA A 65 10.89 -16.97 -34.74
C ALA A 65 10.73 -17.98 -33.59
N ALA A 66 11.11 -19.24 -33.78
CA ALA A 66 11.04 -20.27 -32.75
C ALA A 66 12.14 -20.07 -31.69
N ARG A 67 11.76 -20.19 -30.42
CA ARG A 67 12.66 -20.35 -29.28
C ARG A 67 12.74 -21.82 -28.88
N THR A 68 11.57 -22.46 -28.75
CA THR A 68 11.44 -23.91 -28.64
C THR A 68 10.52 -24.42 -29.75
N GLY A 69 10.40 -25.73 -29.91
CA GLY A 69 9.60 -26.28 -31.01
C GLY A 69 10.15 -25.93 -32.40
N GLU A 70 9.26 -25.90 -33.40
CA GLU A 70 9.58 -25.60 -34.80
C GLU A 70 9.17 -24.20 -35.23
N PHE A 71 8.24 -23.54 -34.53
CA PHE A 71 7.66 -22.27 -34.96
C PHE A 71 7.58 -21.23 -33.84
N GLY A 72 7.37 -19.96 -34.23
CA GLY A 72 7.08 -18.87 -33.31
C GLY A 72 6.42 -17.71 -34.05
N ALA A 73 5.84 -16.76 -33.31
CA ALA A 73 5.18 -15.60 -33.90
C ALA A 73 6.15 -14.46 -34.14
N ARG A 74 6.05 -13.83 -35.32
CA ARG A 74 6.86 -12.68 -35.74
C ARG A 74 5.97 -11.50 -36.11
N ILE A 75 6.42 -10.31 -35.72
CA ILE A 75 5.92 -9.02 -36.18
C ILE A 75 7.09 -8.26 -36.81
N VAL A 76 6.91 -7.79 -38.05
CA VAL A 76 7.87 -6.92 -38.75
C VAL A 76 7.18 -5.62 -39.13
N ASN A 77 7.72 -4.49 -38.68
CA ASN A 77 7.32 -3.14 -39.10
C ASN A 77 8.47 -2.51 -39.93
N LEU A 78 8.19 -2.07 -41.15
CA LEU A 78 9.18 -1.46 -42.05
C LEU A 78 9.39 0.05 -41.76
N GLU A 79 8.43 0.67 -41.09
CA GLU A 79 8.46 2.03 -40.56
C GLU A 79 7.84 2.05 -39.14
N PRO A 80 8.10 3.10 -38.32
CA PRO A 80 7.50 3.18 -36.98
C PRO A 80 5.97 3.14 -37.04
N ASP A 81 5.38 2.06 -36.53
CA ASP A 81 3.93 1.84 -36.48
C ASP A 81 3.58 0.88 -35.33
N SER A 82 2.30 0.60 -35.08
CA SER A 82 1.82 -0.32 -34.05
C SER A 82 1.16 -1.56 -34.66
N SER A 83 1.76 -2.72 -34.42
CA SER A 83 1.33 -4.01 -34.98
C SER A 83 1.13 -5.04 -33.89
N ARG A 84 0.04 -5.83 -33.99
CA ARG A 84 -0.47 -6.60 -32.86
C ARG A 84 -1.09 -7.93 -33.26
N TRP A 85 -0.69 -8.99 -32.58
CA TRP A 85 -1.45 -10.25 -32.49
C TRP A 85 -2.37 -10.18 -31.27
N ARG A 86 -3.49 -10.91 -31.33
CA ARG A 86 -4.37 -11.10 -30.17
C ARG A 86 -4.96 -12.50 -30.12
N GLN A 87 -5.40 -12.90 -28.93
CA GLN A 87 -6.26 -14.07 -28.70
C GLN A 87 -7.34 -13.72 -27.67
N GLY A 88 -8.53 -14.33 -27.76
CA GLY A 88 -9.67 -14.13 -26.85
C GLY A 88 -10.72 -13.13 -27.31
N ALA A 89 -10.66 -12.68 -28.57
CA ALA A 89 -11.56 -11.66 -29.08
C ALA A 89 -13.02 -12.11 -29.21
N GLY A 90 -13.29 -13.42 -29.14
CA GLY A 90 -14.63 -14.01 -29.11
C GLY A 90 -15.15 -14.24 -27.68
N ALA A 91 -14.54 -13.61 -26.66
CA ALA A 91 -14.91 -13.72 -25.26
C ALA A 91 -14.82 -15.13 -24.67
N GLU A 92 -13.86 -15.93 -25.16
CA GLU A 92 -13.64 -17.32 -24.72
C GLU A 92 -12.93 -17.39 -23.36
N MET A 93 -12.06 -16.43 -23.06
CA MET A 93 -11.26 -16.40 -21.83
C MET A 93 -12.01 -15.63 -20.73
N LYS A 94 -13.00 -16.30 -20.12
CA LYS A 94 -13.75 -15.78 -18.98
C LYS A 94 -13.10 -16.18 -17.67
N ILE A 95 -12.80 -15.19 -16.83
CA ILE A 95 -12.07 -15.38 -15.58
C ILE A 95 -12.84 -14.65 -14.48
N ALA A 96 -12.98 -15.30 -13.31
CA ALA A 96 -13.74 -14.72 -12.21
C ALA A 96 -13.12 -13.38 -11.77
N PRO A 97 -13.94 -12.33 -11.55
CA PRO A 97 -13.44 -11.07 -11.03
C PRO A 97 -12.70 -11.20 -9.70
N GLY A 98 -11.73 -10.33 -9.48
CA GLY A 98 -10.78 -10.38 -8.37
C GLY A 98 -9.63 -11.38 -8.58
N SER A 99 -9.69 -12.26 -9.59
CA SER A 99 -8.60 -13.22 -9.85
C SER A 99 -7.35 -12.51 -10.35
N MET A 100 -6.19 -12.97 -9.90
CA MET A 100 -4.91 -12.52 -10.45
C MET A 100 -4.53 -13.45 -11.59
N ILE A 101 -4.29 -12.89 -12.76
CA ILE A 101 -3.82 -13.63 -13.93
C ILE A 101 -2.46 -13.11 -14.38
N ARG A 102 -1.68 -13.98 -15.02
CA ARG A 102 -0.39 -13.62 -15.63
C ARG A 102 -0.36 -14.02 -17.08
N LEU A 103 -0.01 -13.07 -17.94
CA LEU A 103 0.46 -13.36 -19.29
C LEU A 103 1.98 -13.30 -19.28
N SER A 104 2.64 -14.39 -19.65
CA SER A 104 4.09 -14.47 -19.77
C SER A 104 4.52 -15.13 -21.07
N GLY A 105 5.79 -14.98 -21.42
CA GLY A 105 6.36 -15.57 -22.62
C GLY A 105 7.74 -15.01 -22.93
N TRP A 106 8.33 -15.42 -24.05
CA TRP A 106 9.65 -14.97 -24.46
C TRP A 106 9.56 -14.02 -25.64
N ILE A 107 10.35 -12.95 -25.60
CA ILE A 107 10.42 -11.94 -26.65
C ILE A 107 11.87 -11.78 -27.09
N ARG A 108 12.11 -11.78 -28.40
CA ARG A 108 13.40 -11.42 -29.00
C ARG A 108 13.18 -10.28 -29.99
N THR A 109 14.10 -9.32 -30.05
CA THR A 109 13.88 -8.11 -30.84
C THR A 109 15.10 -7.68 -31.64
N ASP A 110 14.84 -7.04 -32.78
CA ASP A 110 15.79 -6.26 -33.56
C ASP A 110 15.07 -4.98 -34.02
N LEU A 111 15.04 -3.98 -33.13
CA LEU A 111 14.30 -2.73 -33.32
C LEU A 111 15.23 -1.54 -33.54
N GLY A 112 14.69 -0.52 -34.20
CA GLY A 112 15.25 0.83 -34.17
C GLY A 112 15.18 1.47 -32.77
N PRO A 113 15.65 2.73 -32.63
CA PRO A 113 15.71 3.42 -31.33
C PRO A 113 14.34 3.84 -30.77
N GLU A 114 13.27 3.68 -31.55
CA GLU A 114 11.90 4.07 -31.19
C GLU A 114 11.02 2.83 -31.00
N GLY A 115 10.10 2.92 -30.03
CA GLY A 115 9.14 1.87 -29.71
C GLY A 115 9.73 0.70 -28.91
N TYR A 116 8.92 -0.33 -28.69
CA TYR A 116 9.28 -1.53 -27.93
C TYR A 116 8.37 -2.70 -28.32
N ALA A 117 8.76 -3.92 -27.96
CA ALA A 117 7.92 -5.11 -28.00
C ALA A 117 7.42 -5.45 -26.57
N ALA A 118 6.17 -5.88 -26.42
CA ALA A 118 5.61 -6.24 -25.12
C ALA A 118 4.47 -7.25 -25.21
N LEU A 119 4.13 -7.83 -24.05
CA LEU A 119 2.89 -8.55 -23.81
C LEU A 119 1.86 -7.60 -23.19
N ARG A 120 0.59 -7.76 -23.51
CA ARG A 120 -0.50 -6.97 -22.90
C ARG A 120 -1.71 -7.85 -22.64
N ILE A 121 -2.38 -7.59 -21.53
CA ILE A 121 -3.71 -8.16 -21.23
C ILE A 121 -4.73 -7.05 -21.49
N TYR A 122 -5.90 -7.38 -22.02
CA TYR A 122 -7.08 -6.51 -22.01
C TYR A 122 -8.16 -7.18 -21.18
N GLY A 123 -8.72 -6.48 -20.20
CA GLY A 123 -10.02 -6.79 -19.61
C GLY A 123 -11.11 -6.05 -20.38
N MET A 124 -12.19 -6.75 -20.70
CA MET A 124 -13.28 -6.24 -21.52
C MET A 124 -14.64 -6.53 -20.90
N THR A 125 -15.58 -5.62 -21.10
CA THR A 125 -17.01 -5.88 -20.92
C THR A 125 -17.59 -6.54 -22.19
N ASP A 126 -18.72 -7.23 -22.06
CA ASP A 126 -19.52 -7.75 -23.18
C ASP A 126 -20.01 -6.61 -24.10
N GLY A 127 -20.09 -5.37 -23.57
CA GLY A 127 -20.37 -4.14 -24.31
C GLY A 127 -19.19 -3.63 -25.16
N GLY A 128 -18.01 -4.22 -25.03
CA GLY A 128 -16.79 -3.84 -25.76
C GLY A 128 -16.00 -2.69 -25.11
N GLU A 129 -16.30 -2.34 -23.86
CA GLU A 129 -15.55 -1.36 -23.09
C GLU A 129 -14.31 -2.00 -22.46
N ILE A 130 -13.23 -1.23 -22.30
CA ILE A 130 -11.98 -1.71 -21.70
C ILE A 130 -12.04 -1.43 -20.20
N THR A 131 -11.96 -2.48 -19.40
CA THR A 131 -11.93 -2.40 -17.92
C THR A 131 -10.50 -2.31 -17.39
N GLY A 132 -9.51 -2.79 -18.16
CA GLY A 132 -8.09 -2.64 -17.84
C GLY A 132 -7.19 -3.14 -18.98
N GLN A 133 -5.96 -2.62 -19.07
CA GLN A 133 -5.03 -3.03 -20.13
C GLN A 133 -3.54 -3.00 -19.72
N PRO A 134 -3.12 -3.74 -18.69
CA PRO A 134 -1.73 -3.71 -18.23
C PRO A 134 -0.77 -4.26 -19.29
N THR A 135 0.42 -3.68 -19.36
CA THR A 135 1.46 -4.04 -20.33
C THR A 135 2.71 -4.52 -19.60
N SER A 136 3.39 -5.53 -20.13
CA SER A 136 4.70 -5.95 -19.64
C SER A 136 5.72 -4.84 -19.83
N ARG A 137 6.89 -4.99 -19.19
CA ARG A 137 8.04 -4.18 -19.55
C ARG A 137 8.34 -4.34 -21.05
N GLY A 138 8.59 -3.21 -21.72
CA GLY A 138 8.97 -3.20 -23.12
C GLY A 138 10.39 -3.74 -23.34
N VAL A 139 10.54 -4.62 -24.32
CA VAL A 139 11.84 -5.06 -24.87
C VAL A 139 12.18 -4.14 -26.04
N THR A 140 13.29 -3.42 -25.91
CA THR A 140 13.71 -2.36 -26.85
C THR A 140 14.94 -2.77 -27.63
N GLU A 141 15.19 -2.09 -28.75
CA GLU A 141 16.41 -2.26 -29.55
C GLU A 141 16.67 -3.73 -29.93
N GLN A 142 17.94 -4.10 -30.05
CA GLN A 142 18.37 -5.47 -30.25
C GLN A 142 18.45 -6.20 -28.91
N SER A 143 17.70 -7.28 -28.77
CA SER A 143 17.72 -8.12 -27.58
C SER A 143 17.67 -9.59 -28.01
N ASP A 144 18.40 -10.44 -27.29
CA ASP A 144 18.16 -11.88 -27.34
C ASP A 144 16.87 -12.23 -26.58
N TRP A 145 16.48 -13.51 -26.63
CA TRP A 145 15.29 -14.03 -25.95
C TRP A 145 15.25 -13.59 -24.49
N THR A 146 14.25 -12.79 -24.18
CA THR A 146 14.00 -12.20 -22.88
C THR A 146 12.62 -12.61 -22.41
N ARG A 147 12.55 -13.27 -21.25
CA ARG A 147 11.27 -13.60 -20.63
C ARG A 147 10.57 -12.31 -20.20
N SER A 148 9.32 -12.16 -20.60
CA SER A 148 8.45 -11.04 -20.28
C SER A 148 7.18 -11.54 -19.61
N SER A 149 6.67 -10.77 -18.66
CA SER A 149 5.44 -11.07 -17.92
C SER A 149 4.65 -9.79 -17.65
N VAL A 150 3.35 -9.94 -17.53
CA VAL A 150 2.42 -8.92 -17.03
C VAL A 150 1.32 -9.59 -16.23
N ASN A 151 1.01 -9.01 -15.08
CA ASN A 151 -0.08 -9.45 -14.21
C ASN A 151 -1.29 -8.52 -14.34
N PHE A 152 -2.47 -9.07 -14.10
CA PHE A 152 -3.74 -8.34 -14.11
C PHE A 152 -4.66 -8.91 -13.03
N THR A 153 -5.08 -8.08 -12.08
CA THR A 153 -6.22 -8.40 -11.22
C THR A 153 -7.48 -8.08 -12.02
N VAL A 154 -8.31 -9.09 -12.30
CA VAL A 154 -9.52 -8.95 -13.13
C VAL A 154 -10.53 -8.03 -12.42
N PRO A 155 -10.86 -6.84 -12.97
CA PRO A 155 -11.87 -5.94 -12.39
C PRO A 155 -13.27 -6.57 -12.29
N GLU A 156 -14.12 -6.04 -11.39
CA GLU A 156 -15.49 -6.53 -11.16
C GLU A 156 -16.37 -6.50 -12.40
N ASP A 157 -16.21 -5.48 -13.24
CA ASP A 157 -16.96 -5.26 -14.47
C ASP A 157 -16.39 -6.03 -15.69
N THR A 158 -15.37 -6.87 -15.50
CA THR A 158 -14.74 -7.60 -16.61
C THR A 158 -15.45 -8.91 -16.93
N ASP A 159 -15.97 -9.03 -18.14
CA ASP A 159 -16.65 -10.24 -18.62
C ASP A 159 -15.68 -11.26 -19.25
N TYR A 160 -14.62 -10.78 -19.91
CA TYR A 160 -13.58 -11.61 -20.52
C TYR A 160 -12.26 -10.87 -20.63
N VAL A 161 -11.19 -11.65 -20.86
CA VAL A 161 -9.85 -11.10 -21.11
C VAL A 161 -9.34 -11.46 -22.50
N MET A 162 -8.37 -10.70 -22.99
CA MET A 162 -7.62 -10.98 -24.21
C MET A 162 -6.12 -10.88 -23.96
N ALA A 163 -5.35 -11.73 -24.62
CA ALA A 163 -3.89 -11.67 -24.63
C ALA A 163 -3.41 -11.02 -25.93
N TYR A 164 -2.42 -10.13 -25.83
CA TYR A 164 -1.85 -9.38 -26.95
C TYR A 164 -0.34 -9.50 -26.99
N LEU A 165 0.18 -9.62 -28.21
CA LEU A 165 1.61 -9.46 -28.54
C LEU A 165 1.72 -8.17 -29.33
N GLU A 166 2.42 -7.18 -28.77
CA GLU A 166 2.42 -5.84 -29.35
C GLU A 166 3.83 -5.38 -29.72
N LEU A 167 3.92 -4.72 -30.87
CA LEU A 167 5.08 -3.94 -31.31
C LEU A 167 4.66 -2.46 -31.50
N PRO A 168 4.41 -1.71 -30.41
CA PRO A 168 3.97 -0.31 -30.48
C PRO A 168 5.07 0.67 -30.90
N GLY A 169 4.77 1.46 -31.94
CA GLY A 169 5.58 2.60 -32.37
C GLY A 169 6.99 2.26 -32.86
N ALA A 170 7.28 0.98 -33.09
CA ALA A 170 8.61 0.51 -33.44
C ALA A 170 8.72 0.18 -34.93
N LYS A 171 9.92 0.41 -35.47
CA LYS A 171 10.40 -0.18 -36.72
C LYS A 171 11.33 -1.34 -36.37
N GLY A 172 11.19 -2.46 -37.06
CA GLY A 172 12.05 -3.63 -36.87
C GLY A 172 11.26 -4.91 -36.70
N THR A 173 11.91 -5.91 -36.11
CA THR A 173 11.36 -7.26 -35.90
C THR A 173 11.20 -7.56 -34.42
N ALA A 174 10.06 -8.14 -34.04
CA ALA A 174 9.85 -8.74 -32.73
C ALA A 174 9.31 -10.17 -32.91
N ASP A 175 9.96 -11.10 -32.23
CA ASP A 175 9.60 -12.51 -32.18
C ASP A 175 9.07 -12.87 -30.79
N TYR A 176 8.06 -13.72 -30.74
CA TYR A 176 7.35 -14.15 -29.55
C TYR A 176 7.16 -15.65 -29.56
N ASP A 177 7.42 -16.29 -28.43
CA ASP A 177 7.26 -17.74 -28.29
C ASP A 177 7.04 -18.16 -26.82
N ASP A 178 6.62 -19.42 -26.62
CA ASP A 178 6.39 -20.07 -25.32
C ASP A 178 5.49 -19.25 -24.39
N LEU A 179 4.32 -18.84 -24.89
CA LEU A 179 3.41 -17.98 -24.15
C LEU A 179 2.62 -18.76 -23.09
N LYS A 180 2.24 -18.09 -22.01
CA LYS A 180 1.35 -18.64 -21.00
C LYS A 180 0.43 -17.57 -20.45
N LEU A 181 -0.88 -17.82 -20.50
CA LEU A 181 -1.87 -17.10 -19.71
C LEU A 181 -2.37 -18.02 -18.62
N GLU A 182 -2.16 -17.67 -17.37
CA GLU A 182 -2.50 -18.52 -16.23
C GLU A 182 -3.22 -17.73 -15.14
N VAL A 183 -4.13 -18.41 -14.43
CA VAL A 183 -4.69 -17.90 -13.17
C VAL A 183 -3.69 -18.18 -12.06
N ILE A 184 -3.09 -17.11 -11.53
CA ILE A 184 -2.10 -17.19 -10.45
C ILE A 184 -2.80 -17.44 -9.11
N SER A 185 -3.92 -16.75 -8.89
CA SER A 185 -4.80 -16.98 -7.75
C SER A 185 -6.25 -16.78 -8.16
N GLU A 186 -7.12 -17.69 -7.75
CA GLU A 186 -8.55 -17.49 -7.87
C GLU A 186 -8.97 -16.35 -6.96
N GLY A 187 -9.65 -15.36 -7.53
CA GLY A 187 -10.25 -14.29 -6.77
C GLY A 187 -11.65 -14.69 -6.33
N SER A 188 -11.94 -14.48 -5.07
CA SER A 188 -13.29 -14.16 -4.66
C SER A 188 -13.38 -12.65 -4.55
N LEU A 189 -14.35 -12.03 -5.23
CA LEU A 189 -14.77 -10.69 -4.84
C LEU A 189 -15.04 -10.74 -3.33
N ARG A 190 -14.46 -9.80 -2.58
CA ARG A 190 -14.73 -9.69 -1.15
C ARG A 190 -16.25 -9.58 -0.98
N GLU A 191 -16.85 -10.57 -0.32
CA GLU A 191 -18.27 -10.53 0.03
C GLU A 191 -18.43 -9.42 1.06
N VAL A 192 -19.21 -8.41 0.71
CA VAL A 192 -19.48 -7.25 1.56
C VAL A 192 -20.98 -7.15 1.75
N LYS A 193 -21.40 -6.87 2.98
CA LYS A 193 -22.80 -6.73 3.35
C LYS A 193 -23.18 -5.25 3.25
N LEU A 194 -24.36 -4.98 2.66
CA LEU A 194 -25.01 -3.67 2.74
C LEU A 194 -25.58 -3.49 4.17
N ASP A 195 -24.72 -3.06 5.09
CA ASP A 195 -24.99 -2.99 6.52
C ASP A 195 -24.73 -1.61 7.13
N THR A 196 -24.40 -0.60 6.32
CA THR A 196 -24.17 0.77 6.76
C THR A 196 -25.25 1.69 6.20
N LEU A 197 -26.05 2.28 7.07
CA LEU A 197 -27.01 3.31 6.71
C LEU A 197 -26.31 4.68 6.68
N LEU A 198 -26.45 5.43 5.59
CA LEU A 198 -26.11 6.85 5.53
C LEU A 198 -27.39 7.68 5.52
N LEU A 199 -27.69 8.32 6.65
CA LEU A 199 -28.88 9.15 6.81
C LEU A 199 -28.53 10.63 6.62
N THR A 200 -28.91 11.22 5.49
CA THR A 200 -28.57 12.60 5.13
C THR A 200 -29.52 13.20 4.10
N ASP A 201 -29.70 14.52 4.11
CA ASP A 201 -30.39 15.27 3.06
C ASP A 201 -29.46 15.67 1.89
N ALA A 202 -28.17 15.36 1.98
CA ALA A 202 -27.19 15.62 0.93
C ALA A 202 -27.47 14.77 -0.32
N SER A 203 -27.20 15.33 -1.51
CA SER A 203 -27.29 14.60 -2.77
C SER A 203 -26.16 13.59 -2.95
N GLU A 204 -26.30 12.64 -3.88
CA GLU A 204 -25.24 11.72 -4.31
C GLU A 204 -23.96 12.43 -4.81
N ASP A 205 -24.08 13.67 -5.27
CA ASP A 205 -22.96 14.52 -5.71
C ASP A 205 -22.20 15.21 -4.54
N ASP A 206 -22.64 15.07 -3.29
CA ASP A 206 -21.94 15.65 -2.14
C ASP A 206 -20.61 14.94 -1.90
N GLU A 207 -19.54 15.71 -1.71
CA GLU A 207 -18.17 15.18 -1.57
C GLU A 207 -18.05 14.18 -0.41
N MET A 208 -18.78 14.39 0.70
CA MET A 208 -18.75 13.47 1.84
C MET A 208 -19.52 12.19 1.54
N VAL A 209 -20.64 12.25 0.83
CA VAL A 209 -21.38 11.06 0.37
C VAL A 209 -20.48 10.22 -0.53
N GLN A 210 -19.84 10.84 -1.52
CA GLN A 210 -18.90 10.16 -2.43
C GLN A 210 -17.70 9.55 -1.68
N SER A 211 -17.14 10.27 -0.70
CA SER A 211 -16.05 9.76 0.14
C SER A 211 -16.47 8.57 1.01
N LEU A 212 -17.68 8.56 1.57
CA LEU A 212 -18.18 7.44 2.35
C LEU A 212 -18.43 6.20 1.48
N HIS A 213 -18.99 6.38 0.28
CA HIS A 213 -19.10 5.30 -0.71
C HIS A 213 -17.72 4.81 -1.20
N THR A 214 -16.73 5.69 -1.24
CA THR A 214 -15.34 5.32 -1.55
C THR A 214 -14.69 4.57 -0.39
N LEU A 215 -14.91 4.99 0.86
CA LEU A 215 -14.34 4.36 2.06
C LEU A 215 -14.99 3.01 2.36
N TYR A 216 -16.29 2.86 2.09
CA TYR A 216 -17.07 1.64 2.36
C TYR A 216 -17.81 1.15 1.10
N PRO A 217 -17.08 0.74 0.05
CA PRO A 217 -17.64 0.39 -1.25
C PRO A 217 -18.62 -0.78 -1.11
N ARG A 218 -19.81 -0.59 -1.69
CA ARG A 218 -20.94 -1.55 -1.67
C ARG A 218 -21.42 -1.94 -0.26
N GLN A 219 -21.13 -1.12 0.75
CA GLN A 219 -21.59 -1.33 2.13
C GLN A 219 -22.59 -0.26 2.59
N VAL A 220 -22.60 0.90 1.94
CA VAL A 220 -23.41 2.06 2.30
C VAL A 220 -24.72 2.08 1.53
N VAL A 221 -25.82 2.35 2.23
CA VAL A 221 -27.15 2.60 1.68
C VAL A 221 -27.61 3.99 2.13
N ASP A 222 -27.93 4.84 1.17
CA ASP A 222 -28.36 6.21 1.42
C ASP A 222 -29.86 6.25 1.76
N ALA A 223 -30.23 7.08 2.74
CA ALA A 223 -31.61 7.37 3.10
C ALA A 223 -31.77 8.85 3.44
N ALA A 224 -32.88 9.46 3.02
CA ALA A 224 -33.21 10.84 3.33
C ALA A 224 -33.94 10.95 4.69
N PRO A 225 -33.89 12.11 5.36
CA PRO A 225 -34.71 12.36 6.54
C PRO A 225 -36.20 12.14 6.25
N GLY A 226 -36.84 11.27 7.04
CA GLY A 226 -38.25 10.91 6.89
C GLY A 226 -38.52 9.65 6.06
N ASP A 227 -37.51 9.06 5.41
CA ASP A 227 -37.66 7.79 4.72
C ASP A 227 -37.98 6.64 5.69
N GLU A 228 -38.80 5.68 5.24
CA GLU A 228 -39.03 4.44 5.98
C GLU A 228 -37.82 3.51 5.83
N VAL A 229 -37.07 3.33 6.92
CA VAL A 229 -35.86 2.50 6.96
C VAL A 229 -36.10 1.20 7.73
N ASP A 230 -35.69 0.05 7.18
CA ASP A 230 -35.59 -1.20 7.92
C ASP A 230 -34.27 -1.28 8.70
N TRP A 231 -34.28 -0.72 9.91
CA TRP A 231 -33.11 -0.65 10.78
C TRP A 231 -32.51 -2.02 11.15
N GLY A 232 -33.26 -3.12 11.03
CA GLY A 232 -32.78 -4.47 11.34
C GLY A 232 -31.78 -5.02 10.31
N GLN A 233 -31.66 -4.39 9.14
CA GLN A 233 -30.70 -4.79 8.10
C GLN A 233 -29.27 -4.32 8.42
N TYR A 234 -29.14 -3.22 9.16
CA TYR A 234 -27.89 -2.49 9.34
C TYR A 234 -27.21 -2.82 10.66
N GLU A 235 -25.89 -2.71 10.67
CA GLU A 235 -25.04 -2.81 11.86
C GLU A 235 -24.43 -1.44 12.22
N ARG A 236 -24.43 -0.53 11.25
CA ARG A 236 -23.75 0.76 11.28
C ARG A 236 -24.67 1.86 10.76
N ALA A 237 -24.60 3.04 11.34
CA ALA A 237 -25.27 4.23 10.83
C ALA A 237 -24.35 5.45 10.89
N ILE A 238 -24.37 6.27 9.86
CA ILE A 238 -23.71 7.57 9.78
C ILE A 238 -24.80 8.61 9.50
N ALA A 239 -24.82 9.71 10.26
CA ALA A 239 -25.82 10.75 10.06
C ALA A 239 -25.21 12.16 10.03
N PHE A 240 -25.59 12.95 9.03
CA PHE A 240 -25.25 14.37 8.92
C PHE A 240 -26.27 15.10 8.05
N THR A 241 -26.37 16.42 8.20
CA THR A 241 -27.24 17.25 7.35
C THR A 241 -26.48 18.40 6.70
N ARG A 242 -27.00 18.90 5.57
CA ARG A 242 -26.52 20.10 4.87
C ARG A 242 -27.54 21.24 4.93
N GLY A 243 -28.83 20.93 4.91
CA GLY A 243 -29.92 21.90 4.98
C GLY A 243 -30.29 22.26 6.42
N GLU A 244 -30.69 23.52 6.63
CA GLU A 244 -31.13 24.05 7.94
C GLU A 244 -32.48 23.46 8.40
N ASP A 245 -33.31 22.99 7.47
CA ASP A 245 -34.65 22.44 7.74
C ASP A 245 -34.69 20.90 7.78
N ALA A 246 -33.55 20.23 7.60
CA ALA A 246 -33.47 18.77 7.56
C ALA A 246 -33.47 18.20 8.99
N GLU A 247 -34.57 17.54 9.39
CA GLU A 247 -34.71 16.94 10.71
C GLU A 247 -34.46 15.43 10.68
N ILE A 248 -33.37 14.99 11.33
CA ILE A 248 -33.09 13.58 11.57
C ILE A 248 -33.69 13.16 12.92
N ASP A 249 -34.47 12.07 12.94
CA ASP A 249 -35.00 11.48 14.17
C ASP A 249 -33.87 10.86 15.01
N PHE A 250 -33.28 11.68 15.89
CA PHE A 250 -32.18 11.26 16.74
C PHE A 250 -32.58 10.15 17.73
N ALA A 251 -33.83 10.14 18.20
CA ALA A 251 -34.33 9.08 19.09
C ALA A 251 -34.31 7.71 18.38
N ARG A 252 -34.49 7.70 17.05
CA ARG A 252 -34.34 6.47 16.26
C ARG A 252 -32.89 6.00 16.17
N LEU A 253 -31.93 6.91 16.00
CA LEU A 253 -30.49 6.59 16.05
C LEU A 253 -30.10 6.03 17.42
N GLU A 254 -30.61 6.60 18.51
CA GLU A 254 -30.39 6.08 19.87
C GLU A 254 -31.01 4.70 20.08
N ALA A 255 -32.23 4.48 19.58
CA ALA A 255 -32.87 3.17 19.66
C ALA A 255 -32.07 2.10 18.90
N PHE A 256 -31.52 2.47 17.73
CA PHE A 256 -30.63 1.60 16.96
C PHE A 256 -29.33 1.30 17.71
N ALA A 257 -28.67 2.33 18.27
CA ALA A 257 -27.48 2.14 19.10
C ALA A 257 -27.77 1.26 20.32
N SER A 258 -28.89 1.52 21.01
CA SER A 258 -29.34 0.76 22.18
C SER A 258 -29.48 -0.74 21.88
N ALA A 259 -29.87 -1.09 20.65
CA ALA A 259 -30.02 -2.45 20.17
C ALA A 259 -28.70 -3.10 19.68
N GLY A 260 -27.54 -2.47 19.89
CA GLY A 260 -26.23 -2.98 19.49
C GLY A 260 -25.63 -2.30 18.26
N GLY A 261 -26.34 -1.36 17.63
CA GLY A 261 -25.85 -0.62 16.47
C GLY A 261 -24.69 0.32 16.80
N LYS A 262 -23.87 0.62 15.79
CA LYS A 262 -22.80 1.61 15.89
C LYS A 262 -23.17 2.87 15.12
N VAL A 263 -23.16 4.02 15.78
CA VAL A 263 -23.63 5.28 15.20
C VAL A 263 -22.53 6.32 15.18
N VAL A 264 -22.32 6.98 14.04
CA VAL A 264 -21.49 8.19 13.92
C VAL A 264 -22.37 9.35 13.51
N VAL A 265 -22.29 10.48 14.20
CA VAL A 265 -23.06 11.70 13.90
C VAL A 265 -22.17 12.94 13.81
N ASP A 266 -22.56 13.89 12.97
CA ASP A 266 -21.96 15.23 12.96
C ASP A 266 -22.21 15.98 14.29
N LEU A 267 -21.27 16.83 14.69
CA LEU A 267 -21.37 17.64 15.92
C LEU A 267 -22.67 18.47 16.00
N ALA A 268 -23.20 19.00 14.90
CA ALA A 268 -24.43 19.81 14.94
C ALA A 268 -25.64 18.99 15.38
N LEU A 269 -25.83 17.81 14.79
CA LEU A 269 -26.93 16.92 15.14
C LEU A 269 -26.85 16.47 16.60
N TYR A 270 -25.65 16.11 17.04
CA TYR A 270 -25.43 15.76 18.44
C TYR A 270 -25.71 16.94 19.37
N ALA A 271 -25.28 18.14 19.00
CA ALA A 271 -25.51 19.33 19.82
C ALA A 271 -27.00 19.61 20.00
N GLU A 272 -27.76 19.59 18.91
CA GLU A 272 -29.20 19.79 18.92
C GLU A 272 -29.90 18.76 19.82
N ALA A 273 -29.60 17.47 19.63
CA ALA A 273 -30.20 16.38 20.39
C ALA A 273 -29.87 16.41 21.89
N ARG A 274 -28.77 17.06 22.28
CA ARG A 274 -28.32 17.18 23.68
C ARG A 274 -28.54 18.56 24.28
N GLY A 275 -29.12 19.51 23.53
CA GLY A 275 -29.29 20.90 23.99
C GLY A 275 -27.96 21.64 24.19
N LEU A 276 -26.94 21.29 23.41
CA LEU A 276 -25.64 21.96 23.33
C LEU A 276 -25.61 22.90 22.12
N THR A 277 -24.52 23.65 21.98
CA THR A 277 -24.31 24.55 20.84
C THR A 277 -23.02 24.21 20.11
N VAL A 278 -23.04 24.16 18.78
CA VAL A 278 -21.82 24.19 17.98
C VAL A 278 -21.43 25.63 17.69
N GLN A 279 -20.19 25.99 17.97
CA GLN A 279 -19.61 27.26 17.55
C GLN A 279 -18.60 27.00 16.44
N GLU A 280 -18.76 27.68 15.31
CA GLU A 280 -17.71 27.78 14.30
C GLU A 280 -16.99 29.11 14.45
N ALA A 281 -15.67 29.08 14.54
CA ALA A 281 -14.85 30.28 14.67
C ALA A 281 -13.54 30.17 13.90
N PRO A 282 -13.02 31.29 13.37
CA PRO A 282 -11.62 31.38 12.94
C PRO A 282 -10.68 31.04 14.11
N VAL A 283 -9.61 30.31 13.81
CA VAL A 283 -8.60 29.90 14.78
C VAL A 283 -7.21 30.17 14.22
N ALA A 284 -6.20 30.40 15.07
CA ALA A 284 -4.82 30.47 14.61
C ALA A 284 -4.33 29.06 14.20
N LEU A 285 -3.53 28.94 13.14
CA LEU A 285 -3.13 27.64 12.60
C LEU A 285 -2.40 26.75 13.62
N ASP A 286 -1.60 27.34 14.51
CA ASP A 286 -0.87 26.67 15.60
C ASP A 286 -1.77 26.27 16.78
N GLU A 287 -2.95 26.89 16.91
CA GLU A 287 -3.98 26.57 17.91
C GLU A 287 -5.06 25.63 17.36
N ALA A 288 -5.08 25.42 16.04
CA ALA A 288 -6.04 24.63 15.29
C ALA A 288 -5.80 23.12 15.45
N LEU A 289 -5.81 22.66 16.70
CA LEU A 289 -5.48 21.31 17.12
C LEU A 289 -6.66 20.59 17.76
N LEU A 290 -6.65 19.26 17.64
CA LEU A 290 -7.39 18.32 18.45
C LEU A 290 -6.40 17.63 19.40
N GLN A 291 -6.70 17.61 20.68
CA GLN A 291 -5.93 16.96 21.74
C GLN A 291 -6.68 15.74 22.26
N ILE A 292 -5.99 14.60 22.32
CA ILE A 292 -6.52 13.35 22.86
C ILE A 292 -6.67 13.49 24.38
N ALA A 293 -7.89 13.35 24.87
CA ALA A 293 -8.23 13.45 26.28
C ALA A 293 -8.23 12.09 26.98
N ALA A 294 -8.48 11.00 26.24
CA ALA A 294 -8.51 9.64 26.78
C ALA A 294 -8.01 8.59 25.77
N GLU A 295 -7.28 7.60 26.27
CA GLU A 295 -6.96 6.37 25.55
C GLU A 295 -8.16 5.44 25.55
N HIS A 296 -8.65 5.12 24.35
CA HIS A 296 -9.87 4.37 24.10
C HIS A 296 -9.72 3.60 22.78
N PRO A 297 -10.42 2.48 22.53
CA PRO A 297 -10.41 1.81 21.23
C PRO A 297 -10.69 2.75 20.04
N LEU A 298 -11.49 3.79 20.25
CA LEU A 298 -11.77 4.80 19.22
C LEU A 298 -10.62 5.77 18.97
N THR A 299 -9.75 6.01 19.95
CA THR A 299 -8.52 6.83 19.82
C THR A 299 -7.27 5.98 19.63
N ARG A 300 -7.45 4.71 19.20
CA ARG A 300 -6.36 3.76 18.94
C ARG A 300 -5.30 4.39 18.02
N GLY A 301 -4.04 4.14 18.37
CA GLY A 301 -2.86 4.75 17.74
C GLY A 301 -2.41 6.05 18.37
N PHE A 302 -3.18 6.62 19.30
CA PHE A 302 -2.80 7.83 20.04
C PHE A 302 -2.68 7.57 21.54
N ARG A 303 -1.91 8.43 22.21
CA ARG A 303 -1.79 8.49 23.67
C ARG A 303 -2.47 9.75 24.21
N THR A 304 -2.86 9.71 25.48
CA THR A 304 -3.41 10.88 26.17
C THR A 304 -2.45 12.07 26.05
N GLY A 305 -2.97 13.23 25.69
CA GLY A 305 -2.22 14.47 25.50
C GLY A 305 -1.61 14.66 24.10
N ASN A 306 -1.62 13.65 23.23
CA ASN A 306 -1.23 13.83 21.82
C ASN A 306 -2.09 14.87 21.13
N THR A 307 -1.50 15.65 20.23
CA THR A 307 -2.22 16.64 19.43
C THR A 307 -2.02 16.43 17.94
N ILE A 308 -3.08 16.63 17.17
CA ILE A 308 -3.06 16.65 15.71
C ILE A 308 -3.74 17.92 15.18
N PRO A 309 -3.36 18.41 13.99
CA PRO A 309 -4.11 19.47 13.32
C PRO A 309 -5.57 19.04 13.10
N TRP A 310 -6.51 19.95 13.37
CA TRP A 310 -7.95 19.72 13.24
C TRP A 310 -8.66 21.03 12.92
N TYR A 311 -8.93 21.26 11.64
CA TYR A 311 -9.58 22.47 11.16
C TYR A 311 -10.13 22.30 9.74
N GLY A 312 -11.19 23.05 9.47
CA GLY A 312 -11.70 23.29 8.13
C GLY A 312 -11.14 24.54 7.48
N GLY A 313 -11.60 24.82 6.25
CA GLY A 313 -11.03 25.88 5.41
C GLY A 313 -9.63 25.52 4.90
N ASP A 314 -8.79 26.52 4.67
CA ASP A 314 -7.39 26.33 4.28
C ASP A 314 -6.42 26.79 5.38
N LYS A 315 -5.14 26.47 5.21
CA LYS A 315 -4.09 26.83 6.19
C LYS A 315 -3.91 28.35 6.41
N ASN A 316 -4.44 29.20 5.53
CA ASN A 316 -4.35 30.66 5.63
C ASN A 316 -5.57 31.25 6.34
N ALA A 317 -6.71 30.55 6.33
CA ALA A 317 -7.93 30.92 7.03
C ALA A 317 -8.58 29.68 7.69
N PRO A 318 -7.91 29.07 8.69
CA PRO A 318 -8.45 27.88 9.32
C PRO A 318 -9.65 28.25 10.20
N VAL A 319 -10.68 27.42 10.11
CA VAL A 319 -11.90 27.50 10.94
C VAL A 319 -12.07 26.20 11.69
N ARG A 320 -12.64 26.25 12.89
CA ARG A 320 -12.91 25.04 13.67
C ARG A 320 -14.31 25.12 14.28
N ARG A 321 -15.02 24.00 14.21
CA ARG A 321 -16.27 23.78 14.95
C ARG A 321 -15.94 23.15 16.30
N THR A 322 -16.51 23.68 17.37
CA THR A 322 -16.38 23.17 18.74
C THR A 322 -17.74 23.06 19.41
N LEU A 323 -17.92 22.07 20.28
CA LEU A 323 -19.09 22.03 21.15
C LEU A 323 -18.91 22.92 22.36
N THR A 324 -19.96 23.67 22.68
CA THR A 324 -20.08 24.47 23.89
C THR A 324 -21.19 23.90 24.77
N GLY A 325 -20.86 23.69 26.05
CA GLY A 325 -21.74 23.05 27.04
C GLY A 325 -21.10 21.78 27.62
N GLU A 326 -21.77 21.17 28.59
CA GLU A 326 -21.33 19.92 29.22
C GLU A 326 -21.90 18.73 28.44
N ALA A 327 -21.04 18.05 27.67
CA ALA A 327 -21.46 16.87 26.92
C ALA A 327 -21.75 15.70 27.89
N PRO A 328 -22.87 14.98 27.74
CA PRO A 328 -23.21 13.86 28.63
C PRO A 328 -22.34 12.61 28.39
N GLY A 329 -21.76 12.46 27.20
CA GLY A 329 -20.82 11.39 26.87
C GLY A 329 -19.39 11.61 27.35
N THR A 330 -18.55 10.60 27.15
CA THR A 330 -17.12 10.68 27.43
C THR A 330 -16.43 11.50 26.34
N VAL A 331 -15.77 12.60 26.73
CA VAL A 331 -14.94 13.38 25.81
C VAL A 331 -13.62 12.64 25.57
N LEU A 332 -13.46 12.09 24.36
CA LEU A 332 -12.25 11.37 23.96
C LEU A 332 -11.18 12.30 23.38
N ALA A 333 -11.61 13.42 22.79
CA ALA A 333 -10.73 14.49 22.33
C ALA A 333 -11.39 15.86 22.40
N GLN A 334 -10.56 16.87 22.62
CA GLN A 334 -10.95 18.24 22.89
C GLN A 334 -9.95 19.22 22.26
N THR A 335 -10.29 20.50 22.22
CA THR A 335 -9.32 21.55 21.94
C THR A 335 -8.33 21.67 23.11
N PRO A 336 -7.14 22.27 22.90
CA PRO A 336 -6.19 22.51 23.99
C PRO A 336 -6.75 23.32 25.17
N ASP A 337 -7.77 24.15 24.95
CA ASP A 337 -8.50 24.93 25.98
C ASP A 337 -9.72 24.20 26.56
N GLY A 338 -10.01 22.97 26.12
CA GLY A 338 -10.95 22.06 26.77
C GLY A 338 -12.36 21.97 26.15
N ALA A 339 -12.60 22.57 24.99
CA ALA A 339 -13.87 22.42 24.27
C ALA A 339 -13.94 21.05 23.56
N ALA A 340 -15.07 20.35 23.67
CA ALA A 340 -15.18 18.98 23.15
C ALA A 340 -15.23 18.93 21.60
N LEU A 341 -14.54 17.94 21.03
CA LEU A 341 -14.45 17.68 19.58
C LEU A 341 -14.79 16.24 19.19
N LEU A 342 -14.57 15.28 20.11
CA LEU A 342 -14.82 13.86 19.90
C LEU A 342 -15.47 13.30 21.16
N ILE A 343 -16.72 12.84 21.05
CA ILE A 343 -17.55 12.44 22.18
C ILE A 343 -18.10 11.04 21.91
N HIS A 344 -17.94 10.17 22.90
CA HIS A 344 -18.40 8.80 22.85
C HIS A 344 -19.45 8.55 23.93
N GLU A 345 -20.59 8.00 23.52
CA GLU A 345 -21.64 7.50 24.41
C GLU A 345 -21.80 5.98 24.23
N GLU A 346 -21.75 5.24 25.33
CA GLU A 346 -22.24 3.86 25.36
C GLU A 346 -23.77 3.91 25.51
N ILE A 347 -24.48 3.34 24.55
CA ILE A 347 -25.96 3.36 24.53
C ILE A 347 -26.43 1.91 24.41
N GLY A 348 -26.99 1.36 25.49
CA GLY A 348 -27.42 -0.03 25.54
C GLY A 348 -26.26 -0.99 25.24
N GLU A 349 -26.42 -1.82 24.22
CA GLU A 349 -25.38 -2.76 23.76
C GLU A 349 -24.46 -2.18 22.66
N GLY A 350 -24.76 -0.99 22.16
CA GLY A 350 -24.02 -0.33 21.08
C GLY A 350 -23.36 0.97 21.53
N ALA A 351 -23.05 1.83 20.56
CA ALA A 351 -22.30 3.05 20.80
C ALA A 351 -22.63 4.16 19.81
N LEU A 352 -22.47 5.41 20.26
CA LEU A 352 -22.58 6.61 19.46
C LEU A 352 -21.28 7.43 19.57
N LEU A 353 -20.78 7.88 18.43
CA LEU A 353 -19.64 8.80 18.31
C LEU A 353 -20.08 10.09 17.62
N ALA A 354 -19.88 11.22 18.30
CA ALA A 354 -20.05 12.54 17.71
C ALA A 354 -18.69 13.16 17.36
N THR A 355 -18.52 13.61 16.12
CA THR A 355 -17.31 14.29 15.64
C THR A 355 -17.60 15.23 14.48
N ASP A 356 -16.65 16.11 14.13
CA ASP A 356 -16.84 17.10 13.06
C ASP A 356 -16.71 16.41 11.69
N LEU A 357 -17.85 16.16 11.05
CA LEU A 357 -17.90 15.53 9.73
C LEU A 357 -18.10 16.57 8.64
N THR A 358 -18.91 17.59 8.88
CA THR A 358 -19.32 18.55 7.85
C THR A 358 -18.44 19.80 7.79
N GLY A 359 -17.76 20.14 8.88
CA GLY A 359 -16.86 21.31 8.96
C GLY A 359 -15.45 21.05 8.42
N LEU A 360 -15.04 19.79 8.32
CA LEU A 360 -13.75 19.40 7.76
C LEU A 360 -13.85 19.12 6.25
N PRO A 361 -12.94 19.67 5.41
CA PRO A 361 -12.75 19.25 4.03
C PRO A 361 -12.47 17.76 3.91
N GLU A 362 -12.59 17.20 2.71
CA GLU A 362 -12.15 15.83 2.48
C GLU A 362 -10.64 15.64 2.76
N PRO A 363 -10.18 14.42 3.10
CA PRO A 363 -8.77 14.17 3.39
C PRO A 363 -7.91 14.42 2.15
N VAL A 364 -7.13 15.50 2.17
CA VAL A 364 -6.15 15.82 1.12
C VAL A 364 -4.75 15.74 1.69
N TRP A 365 -3.82 15.12 0.95
CA TRP A 365 -2.44 14.87 1.40
C TRP A 365 -1.70 16.11 1.93
N ASN A 366 -2.01 17.31 1.41
CA ASN A 366 -1.36 18.56 1.80
C ASN A 366 -2.25 19.48 2.65
N GLN A 367 -3.32 18.95 3.23
CA GLN A 367 -4.26 19.69 4.06
C GLN A 367 -4.32 19.07 5.47
N PRO A 368 -3.35 19.41 6.35
CA PRO A 368 -3.17 18.73 7.64
C PRO A 368 -4.41 18.67 8.53
N GLY A 369 -5.27 19.69 8.47
CA GLY A 369 -6.46 19.84 9.32
C GLY A 369 -7.55 18.79 9.11
N SER A 370 -7.57 18.11 7.95
CA SER A 370 -8.61 17.13 7.60
C SER A 370 -8.09 15.73 7.26
N VAL A 371 -6.77 15.51 7.27
CA VAL A 371 -6.16 14.20 6.94
C VAL A 371 -6.74 13.05 7.80
N ASN A 372 -7.12 13.33 9.04
CA ASN A 372 -7.67 12.33 9.97
C ASN A 372 -9.20 12.38 10.10
N LYS A 373 -9.92 13.09 9.22
CA LYS A 373 -11.38 13.31 9.29
C LYS A 373 -12.16 12.02 9.60
N TYR A 374 -11.89 10.94 8.87
CA TYR A 374 -12.60 9.67 9.02
C TYR A 374 -11.96 8.69 10.01
N LEU A 375 -10.80 9.01 10.61
CA LEU A 375 -10.03 8.05 11.39
C LEU A 375 -10.81 7.54 12.61
N PHE A 376 -11.36 8.46 13.41
CA PHE A 376 -12.05 8.09 14.66
C PHE A 376 -13.41 7.44 14.38
N ALA A 377 -14.14 7.95 13.38
CA ALA A 377 -15.37 7.32 12.89
C ALA A 377 -15.09 5.90 12.40
N GLY A 378 -14.05 5.71 11.60
CA GLY A 378 -13.65 4.41 11.08
C GLY A 378 -13.16 3.45 12.16
N ASN A 379 -12.56 3.92 13.26
CA ASN A 379 -12.25 3.06 14.40
C ASN A 379 -13.50 2.47 15.06
N LEU A 380 -14.63 3.21 15.09
CA LEU A 380 -15.90 2.66 15.56
C LEU A 380 -16.46 1.66 14.52
N LEU A 381 -16.52 2.08 13.27
CA LEU A 381 -17.25 1.39 12.20
C LEU A 381 -16.54 0.17 11.61
N GLY A 382 -15.21 0.13 11.61
CA GLY A 382 -14.45 -0.90 10.89
C GLY A 382 -13.01 -1.11 11.37
N GLU A 383 -12.64 -0.55 12.54
CA GLU A 383 -11.28 -0.62 13.08
C GLU A 383 -10.20 -0.09 12.12
N THR A 384 -10.37 1.15 11.66
CA THR A 384 -9.43 1.84 10.75
C THR A 384 -7.96 1.68 11.14
N VAL A 385 -7.60 2.08 12.36
CA VAL A 385 -6.24 1.91 12.86
C VAL A 385 -6.11 0.49 13.42
N ARG A 386 -5.08 -0.26 13.01
CA ARG A 386 -4.76 -1.55 13.62
C ARG A 386 -3.45 -1.49 14.37
N TYR A 387 -2.39 -1.10 13.67
CA TYR A 387 -1.04 -1.04 14.24
C TYR A 387 -0.43 0.36 14.20
N GLY A 388 -1.06 1.29 13.49
CA GLY A 388 -0.59 2.66 13.34
C GLY A 388 -0.41 3.37 14.68
N ARG A 389 0.63 4.20 14.76
CA ARG A 389 1.01 4.94 15.97
C ARG A 389 1.33 6.40 15.66
N HIS A 390 0.86 7.29 16.53
CA HIS A 390 1.15 8.71 16.46
C HIS A 390 2.52 9.04 17.07
N PHE A 391 3.20 9.98 16.43
CA PHE A 391 4.42 10.62 16.94
C PHE A 391 4.23 12.13 16.88
N GLN A 392 4.42 12.79 18.02
CA GLN A 392 4.10 14.22 18.18
C GLN A 392 4.94 15.12 17.27
N SER A 393 6.16 14.71 16.94
CA SER A 393 7.09 15.44 16.09
C SER A 393 8.03 14.47 15.36
N LYS A 394 8.65 14.96 14.27
CA LYS A 394 9.81 14.30 13.67
C LYS A 394 11.01 14.55 14.59
N LEU A 395 11.52 13.47 15.18
CA LEU A 395 12.73 13.42 15.99
C LEU A 395 13.96 13.72 15.13
N THR A 396 14.98 14.29 15.75
CA THR A 396 16.34 14.26 15.20
C THR A 396 16.85 12.82 15.15
N TYR A 397 17.90 12.56 14.37
CA TYR A 397 18.47 11.22 14.25
C TYR A 397 18.96 10.70 15.60
N VAL A 398 19.59 11.56 16.39
CA VAL A 398 20.08 11.21 17.73
C VAL A 398 18.91 10.82 18.64
N GLU A 399 17.84 11.61 18.67
CA GLU A 399 16.64 11.29 19.46
C GLU A 399 15.99 9.97 18.99
N PHE A 400 15.95 9.73 17.68
CA PHE A 400 15.44 8.48 17.12
C PHE A 400 16.29 7.27 17.55
N VAL A 401 17.61 7.39 17.53
CA VAL A 401 18.52 6.32 17.99
C VAL A 401 18.42 6.09 19.49
N GLU A 402 18.26 7.13 20.31
CA GLU A 402 18.02 6.96 21.74
C GLU A 402 16.68 6.26 21.99
N MET A 403 15.62 6.60 21.24
CA MET A 403 14.34 5.86 21.27
C MET A 403 14.53 4.38 20.90
N MET A 404 15.37 4.06 19.91
CA MET A 404 15.71 2.67 19.58
C MET A 404 16.46 1.97 20.73
N ARG A 405 17.41 2.68 21.35
CA ARG A 405 18.22 2.15 22.46
C ARG A 405 17.37 1.87 23.69
N GLU A 406 16.44 2.76 24.01
CA GLU A 406 15.47 2.58 25.09
C GLU A 406 14.60 1.35 24.86
N LEU A 407 14.09 1.14 23.64
CA LEU A 407 13.32 -0.05 23.30
C LEU A 407 14.17 -1.33 23.48
N ALA A 408 15.37 -1.39 22.89
CA ALA A 408 16.24 -2.55 23.06
C ALA A 408 16.63 -2.81 24.53
N GLY A 409 16.85 -1.75 25.33
CA GLY A 409 17.16 -1.88 26.75
C GLY A 409 16.01 -2.45 27.61
N ARG A 410 14.76 -2.42 27.11
CA ARG A 410 13.57 -2.97 27.79
C ARG A 410 13.34 -4.46 27.50
N HIS A 411 13.91 -5.02 26.42
CA HIS A 411 13.54 -6.35 25.91
C HIS A 411 14.78 -7.21 25.64
N GLU A 412 14.96 -8.32 26.37
CA GLU A 412 16.14 -9.21 26.23
C GLU A 412 16.28 -9.86 24.84
N GLY A 413 15.17 -10.03 24.11
CA GLY A 413 15.16 -10.60 22.76
C GLY A 413 15.47 -9.61 21.63
N LEU A 414 15.70 -8.33 21.96
CA LEU A 414 15.94 -7.26 20.99
C LEU A 414 17.34 -6.69 21.16
N THR A 415 18.21 -6.88 20.16
CA THR A 415 19.54 -6.27 20.16
C THR A 415 19.57 -5.06 19.25
N LEU A 416 19.97 -3.89 19.80
CA LEU A 416 20.39 -2.75 18.99
C LEU A 416 21.87 -2.89 18.64
N ARG A 417 22.18 -3.02 17.36
CA ARG A 417 23.54 -3.14 16.86
C ARG A 417 23.99 -1.83 16.23
N ASP A 418 25.17 -1.39 16.63
CA ASP A 418 25.94 -0.37 15.91
C ASP A 418 26.65 -1.04 14.72
N GLU A 419 26.23 -0.71 13.50
CA GLU A 419 26.74 -1.32 12.28
C GLU A 419 28.02 -0.65 11.77
N GLY A 420 28.27 0.61 12.17
CA GLY A 420 29.45 1.34 11.74
C GLY A 420 29.20 2.82 11.45
N PRO A 421 30.23 3.53 10.96
CA PRO A 421 30.14 4.96 10.66
C PRO A 421 29.25 5.26 9.45
N ALA A 422 28.64 6.45 9.46
CA ALA A 422 28.07 7.12 8.30
C ALA A 422 28.83 8.45 8.08
N GLU A 423 28.36 9.33 7.20
CA GLU A 423 29.03 10.61 6.96
C GLU A 423 29.15 11.44 8.24
N GLU A 424 30.19 12.28 8.32
CA GLU A 424 30.49 13.10 9.49
C GLU A 424 30.63 12.24 10.76
N ASP A 425 29.94 12.61 11.85
CA ASP A 425 29.98 11.90 13.14
C ASP A 425 28.79 10.92 13.30
N TYR A 426 27.98 10.73 12.25
CA TYR A 426 26.85 9.81 12.29
C TYR A 426 27.30 8.34 12.29
N ARG A 427 26.44 7.46 12.81
CA ARG A 427 26.63 6.01 12.83
C ARG A 427 25.33 5.33 12.44
N LEU A 428 25.37 4.18 11.77
CA LEU A 428 24.18 3.40 11.39
C LEU A 428 23.86 2.36 12.46
N TYR A 429 22.57 2.19 12.75
CA TYR A 429 22.08 1.22 13.73
C TYR A 429 21.01 0.32 13.15
N SER A 430 20.97 -0.93 13.62
CA SER A 430 19.94 -1.91 13.26
C SER A 430 19.39 -2.61 14.50
N PHE A 431 18.10 -2.96 14.45
CA PHE A 431 17.52 -3.95 15.36
C PHE A 431 17.80 -5.35 14.82
N GLN A 432 18.13 -6.26 15.74
CA GLN A 432 18.40 -7.67 15.47
C GLN A 432 17.54 -8.50 16.42
N MET A 433 16.70 -9.39 15.87
CA MET A 433 15.78 -10.26 16.61
C MET A 433 15.82 -11.67 16.03
N GLY A 434 15.69 -12.69 16.89
CA GLY A 434 15.79 -14.10 16.50
C GLY A 434 17.22 -14.64 16.47
N ASP A 435 17.38 -15.88 16.00
CA ASP A 435 18.68 -16.57 15.95
C ASP A 435 19.47 -16.15 14.70
N ALA A 436 20.67 -15.62 14.91
CA ALA A 436 21.55 -15.12 13.85
C ALA A 436 22.07 -16.21 12.87
N ASN A 437 21.81 -17.48 13.13
CA ASN A 437 22.14 -18.59 12.22
C ASN A 437 20.98 -18.96 11.28
N LYS A 438 19.81 -18.34 11.43
CA LYS A 438 18.64 -18.56 10.57
C LYS A 438 18.68 -17.61 9.37
N PRO A 439 17.99 -17.95 8.27
CA PRO A 439 17.84 -17.04 7.13
C PRO A 439 17.27 -15.70 7.61
N ALA A 440 17.85 -14.59 7.14
CA ALA A 440 17.49 -13.26 7.63
C ALA A 440 16.51 -12.53 6.70
N MET A 441 15.46 -11.97 7.29
CA MET A 441 14.57 -11.00 6.65
C MET A 441 15.10 -9.60 6.95
N LEU A 442 15.51 -8.87 5.92
CA LEU A 442 16.04 -7.51 6.05
C LEU A 442 14.94 -6.49 5.71
N VAL A 443 14.64 -5.58 6.63
CA VAL A 443 13.77 -4.42 6.36
C VAL A 443 14.57 -3.16 6.59
N TYR A 444 14.59 -2.25 5.63
CA TYR A 444 15.29 -0.99 5.76
C TYR A 444 14.60 0.14 4.97
N GLY A 445 15.06 1.36 5.16
CA GLY A 445 14.58 2.49 4.38
C GLY A 445 15.34 3.77 4.67
N VAL A 446 14.78 4.88 4.18
CA VAL A 446 15.35 6.23 4.35
C VAL A 446 16.79 6.30 3.84
N ALA A 447 17.07 5.63 2.71
CA ALA A 447 18.25 5.91 1.90
C ALA A 447 18.17 7.33 1.29
N HIS A 448 16.94 7.82 1.11
CA HIS A 448 16.67 9.23 0.88
C HIS A 448 16.16 9.88 2.18
N GLY A 449 16.95 10.78 2.76
CA GLY A 449 16.64 11.36 4.07
C GLY A 449 15.39 12.24 4.13
N SER A 450 14.90 12.74 2.99
CA SER A 450 13.62 13.46 2.93
C SER A 450 12.40 12.56 3.09
N GLU A 451 12.53 11.24 2.93
CA GLU A 451 11.47 10.23 2.94
C GLU A 451 11.46 9.55 4.32
N TRP A 452 11.11 10.30 5.37
CA TRP A 452 11.51 10.01 6.74
C TRP A 452 10.52 9.14 7.54
N GLU A 453 9.26 9.14 7.14
CA GLU A 453 8.14 8.51 7.85
C GLU A 453 8.26 6.98 7.97
N PRO A 454 8.77 6.22 6.97
CA PRO A 454 8.90 4.78 7.10
C PRO A 454 9.74 4.31 8.29
N ALA A 455 10.72 5.09 8.74
CA ALA A 455 11.51 4.78 9.94
C ALA A 455 10.62 4.58 11.18
N TYR A 456 9.55 5.38 11.30
CA TYR A 456 8.62 5.30 12.43
C TYR A 456 7.73 4.06 12.38
N GLY A 457 7.29 3.66 11.18
CA GLY A 457 6.51 2.43 11.00
C GLY A 457 7.35 1.19 11.30
N MET A 458 8.60 1.18 10.84
CA MET A 458 9.57 0.14 11.17
C MET A 458 9.82 0.04 12.69
N PHE A 459 10.01 1.18 13.37
CA PHE A 459 10.15 1.21 14.83
C PHE A 459 8.89 0.69 15.54
N ALA A 460 7.70 1.14 15.12
CA ALA A 460 6.43 0.74 15.73
C ALA A 460 6.17 -0.77 15.55
N LEU A 461 6.54 -1.37 14.41
CA LEU A 461 6.50 -2.82 14.23
C LEU A 461 7.42 -3.54 15.23
N VAL A 462 8.68 -3.11 15.35
CA VAL A 462 9.63 -3.75 16.28
C VAL A 462 9.12 -3.68 17.73
N GLU A 463 8.58 -2.53 18.12
CA GLU A 463 7.94 -2.39 19.44
C GLU A 463 6.76 -3.36 19.59
N ARG A 464 5.86 -3.45 18.60
CA ARG A 464 4.72 -4.38 18.62
C ARG A 464 5.17 -5.84 18.76
N LEU A 465 6.16 -6.27 17.98
CA LEU A 465 6.70 -7.63 18.03
C LEU A 465 7.25 -7.99 19.42
N MET A 466 7.81 -7.00 20.14
CA MET A 466 8.39 -7.22 21.47
C MET A 466 7.38 -7.08 22.61
N GLU A 467 6.37 -6.21 22.46
CA GLU A 467 5.35 -5.96 23.47
C GLU A 467 4.15 -6.92 23.37
N HIS A 468 3.91 -7.48 22.17
CA HIS A 468 2.79 -8.37 21.87
C HIS A 468 3.21 -9.64 21.09
N PRO A 469 4.16 -10.45 21.62
CA PRO A 469 4.62 -11.65 20.93
C PRO A 469 3.50 -12.70 20.70
N GLU A 470 2.41 -12.65 21.47
CA GLU A 470 1.24 -13.51 21.31
C GLU A 470 0.50 -13.32 19.99
N GLU A 471 0.70 -12.19 19.30
CA GLU A 471 0.08 -11.93 17.99
C GLU A 471 0.71 -12.76 16.87
N GLY A 472 1.89 -13.36 17.10
CA GLY A 472 2.53 -14.26 16.14
C GLY A 472 2.82 -13.62 14.78
N LEU A 473 3.13 -12.31 14.77
CA LEU A 473 3.26 -11.51 13.55
C LEU A 473 4.51 -11.84 12.70
N PHE A 474 5.46 -12.61 13.24
CA PHE A 474 6.69 -13.01 12.55
C PHE A 474 7.17 -14.38 13.04
N ASP A 475 7.64 -15.23 12.13
CA ASP A 475 8.14 -16.57 12.45
C ASP A 475 9.63 -16.56 12.88
N PHE A 476 9.86 -16.23 14.16
CA PHE A 476 11.19 -16.32 14.78
C PHE A 476 11.74 -17.75 14.90
N ASP A 477 10.91 -18.78 14.69
CA ASP A 477 11.36 -20.18 14.69
C ASP A 477 12.05 -20.54 13.36
N ARG A 478 11.72 -19.86 12.26
CA ARG A 478 12.35 -20.07 10.96
C ARG A 478 13.31 -18.98 10.53
N TYR A 479 13.09 -17.73 10.96
CA TYR A 479 13.82 -16.58 10.44
C TYR A 479 14.45 -15.71 11.53
N GLN A 480 15.49 -14.98 11.13
CA GLN A 480 16.00 -13.81 11.84
C GLN A 480 15.35 -12.56 11.23
N LEU A 481 15.04 -11.56 12.06
CA LEU A 481 14.63 -10.24 11.57
C LEU A 481 15.71 -9.19 11.82
N VAL A 482 16.07 -8.47 10.76
CA VAL A 482 17.02 -7.35 10.79
C VAL A 482 16.32 -6.10 10.29
N VAL A 483 16.26 -5.05 11.11
CA VAL A 483 15.61 -3.78 10.75
C VAL A 483 16.59 -2.62 10.84
N MET A 484 16.85 -1.91 9.74
CA MET A 484 17.65 -0.69 9.71
C MET A 484 16.77 0.51 9.30
N PRO A 485 16.18 1.24 10.26
CA PRO A 485 15.19 2.26 9.93
C PRO A 485 15.73 3.44 9.12
N ILE A 486 17.01 3.80 9.29
CA ILE A 486 17.60 4.99 8.67
C ILE A 486 18.99 4.67 8.10
N VAL A 487 19.10 4.69 6.76
CA VAL A 487 20.38 4.51 6.05
C VAL A 487 21.11 5.84 5.81
N ASN A 488 20.38 6.94 5.64
CA ASN A 488 20.95 8.28 5.40
C ASN A 488 20.67 9.23 6.58
N PRO A 489 21.43 9.15 7.69
CA PRO A 489 21.15 9.92 8.90
C PRO A 489 21.34 11.43 8.71
N TRP A 490 22.38 11.86 7.98
CA TRP A 490 22.57 13.28 7.68
C TRP A 490 21.42 13.83 6.83
N GLY A 491 21.03 13.09 5.78
CA GLY A 491 19.89 13.46 4.94
C GLY A 491 18.60 13.53 5.75
N TYR A 492 18.40 12.61 6.69
CA TYR A 492 17.23 12.56 7.56
C TYR A 492 17.10 13.83 8.42
N ASP A 493 18.18 14.27 9.06
CA ASP A 493 18.16 15.49 9.88
C ASP A 493 18.01 16.77 9.04
N ASN A 494 18.56 16.76 7.82
CA ASN A 494 18.51 17.91 6.92
C ASN A 494 17.31 17.90 5.96
N ARG A 495 16.43 16.89 6.04
CA ARG A 495 15.33 16.64 5.09
C ARG A 495 15.78 16.69 3.63
N ARG A 496 16.93 16.06 3.35
CA ARG A 496 17.53 15.97 2.03
C ARG A 496 17.51 14.53 1.53
N ARG A 497 17.24 14.39 0.23
CA ARG A 497 17.36 13.11 -0.47
C ARG A 497 18.80 12.58 -0.40
N GLN A 498 19.77 13.44 -0.65
CA GLN A 498 21.20 13.09 -0.67
C GLN A 498 21.82 13.09 0.72
N ASN A 499 23.00 12.48 0.86
CA ASN A 499 23.86 12.62 2.04
C ASN A 499 24.60 13.99 2.04
N SER A 500 25.51 14.20 3.01
CA SER A 500 26.26 15.46 3.15
C SER A 500 27.19 15.79 1.98
N ASN A 501 27.62 14.77 1.22
CA ASN A 501 28.43 14.93 0.01
C ASN A 501 27.57 15.21 -1.24
N GLY A 502 26.25 15.32 -1.10
CA GLY A 502 25.33 15.51 -2.22
C GLY A 502 25.17 14.27 -3.10
N VAL A 503 25.45 13.08 -2.57
CA VAL A 503 25.28 11.79 -3.25
C VAL A 503 23.92 11.17 -2.91
N ASP A 504 23.22 10.69 -3.94
CA ASP A 504 22.04 9.84 -3.76
C ASP A 504 22.54 8.44 -3.37
N LEU A 505 22.35 8.05 -2.11
CA LEU A 505 22.82 6.76 -1.60
C LEU A 505 22.20 5.59 -2.36
N ASN A 506 20.97 5.75 -2.88
CA ASN A 506 20.30 4.75 -3.70
C ASN A 506 20.71 4.80 -5.19
N ARG A 507 21.82 5.48 -5.50
CA ARG A 507 22.55 5.40 -6.78
C ARG A 507 24.02 5.02 -6.59
N ASN A 508 24.46 4.80 -5.36
CA ASN A 508 25.86 4.57 -5.03
C ASN A 508 26.22 3.08 -4.94
N ALA A 509 25.32 2.14 -5.23
CA ALA A 509 25.65 0.71 -5.25
C ALA A 509 26.48 0.32 -6.50
N ALA A 510 27.03 -0.90 -6.53
CA ALA A 510 27.90 -1.33 -7.63
C ALA A 510 27.18 -1.71 -8.93
N GLN A 511 25.94 -2.21 -8.86
CA GLN A 511 25.23 -2.79 -9.99
C GLN A 511 24.96 -1.76 -11.08
N ARG A 512 25.58 -1.95 -12.26
CA ARG A 512 25.51 -1.03 -13.40
C ARG A 512 25.93 0.41 -13.10
N TRP A 513 26.77 0.62 -12.08
CA TRP A 513 27.19 1.95 -11.67
C TRP A 513 27.88 2.70 -12.82
N GLU A 514 28.79 2.06 -13.54
CA GLU A 514 29.52 2.67 -14.66
C GLU A 514 28.60 3.10 -15.80
N GLN A 515 27.60 2.27 -16.15
CA GLN A 515 26.66 2.54 -17.23
C GLN A 515 25.58 3.55 -16.84
N TYR A 516 25.30 3.74 -15.55
CA TYR A 516 24.27 4.65 -15.08
C TYR A 516 24.63 6.11 -15.40
N GLN A 517 23.71 6.77 -16.11
CA GLN A 517 23.74 8.19 -16.39
C GLN A 517 22.69 8.87 -15.51
N GLY A 518 23.13 9.75 -14.61
CA GLY A 518 22.22 10.54 -13.79
C GLY A 518 21.74 11.80 -14.51
N ARG A 519 20.77 12.48 -13.91
CA ARG A 519 20.17 13.71 -14.42
C ARG A 519 21.07 14.89 -14.07
N PRO A 520 21.52 15.69 -15.06
CA PRO A 520 22.20 16.94 -14.78
C PRO A 520 21.25 17.94 -14.11
N ASN A 521 21.82 18.96 -13.47
CA ASN A 521 21.06 20.11 -12.96
C ASN A 521 20.55 21.00 -14.10
N ASP A 522 19.83 22.07 -13.75
CA ASP A 522 19.25 23.04 -14.70
C ASP A 522 20.31 23.74 -15.59
N GLN A 523 21.59 23.70 -15.20
CA GLN A 523 22.71 24.22 -15.99
C GLN A 523 23.38 23.14 -16.87
N GLY A 524 22.84 21.93 -16.93
CA GLY A 524 23.40 20.82 -17.71
C GLY A 524 24.63 20.16 -17.07
N VAL A 525 24.93 20.45 -15.80
CA VAL A 525 26.08 19.89 -15.08
C VAL A 525 25.62 18.72 -14.22
N TYR A 526 26.30 17.58 -14.34
CA TYR A 526 26.09 16.41 -13.49
C TYR A 526 27.18 16.34 -12.41
N GLY A 527 26.78 16.30 -11.14
CA GLY A 527 27.68 16.33 -9.99
C GLY A 527 26.94 16.33 -8.65
N ALA A 528 27.68 16.52 -7.56
CA ALA A 528 27.14 16.58 -6.20
C ALA A 528 25.93 17.52 -6.09
N GLY A 529 24.87 17.03 -5.44
CA GLY A 529 23.60 17.75 -5.27
C GLY A 529 22.61 17.60 -6.44
N CYS A 530 23.00 16.99 -7.56
CA CYS A 530 22.04 16.56 -8.57
C CYS A 530 21.10 15.48 -8.00
N TYR A 531 19.89 15.40 -8.56
CA TYR A 531 18.80 14.58 -8.02
C TYR A 531 19.22 13.13 -7.72
N ASP A 532 19.95 12.50 -8.64
CA ASP A 532 20.39 11.11 -8.61
C ASP A 532 21.90 10.98 -8.84
N PHE A 533 22.69 11.91 -8.29
CA PHE A 533 24.15 11.86 -8.36
C PHE A 533 24.70 10.60 -7.68
N LYS A 534 25.40 9.75 -8.45
CA LYS A 534 25.85 8.41 -8.05
C LYS A 534 27.13 8.34 -7.21
N GLY A 535 27.79 9.46 -6.94
CA GLY A 535 29.08 9.51 -6.23
C GLY A 535 30.31 9.42 -7.14
N SER A 536 31.50 9.28 -6.54
CA SER A 536 32.79 9.23 -7.27
C SER A 536 33.21 7.81 -7.69
N GLY A 537 32.55 6.80 -7.12
CA GLY A 537 32.73 5.38 -7.43
C GLY A 537 31.61 4.56 -6.80
N PRO A 538 31.49 3.26 -7.16
CA PRO A 538 30.57 2.36 -6.46
C PRO A 538 30.98 2.24 -4.99
N PHE A 539 30.01 2.38 -4.10
CA PHE A 539 30.18 2.44 -2.66
C PHE A 539 31.22 3.50 -2.23
N SER A 540 31.26 4.66 -2.89
CA SER A 540 32.14 5.76 -2.48
C SER A 540 31.77 6.36 -1.12
N GLU A 541 30.50 6.26 -0.73
CA GLU A 541 29.99 6.85 0.50
C GLU A 541 30.19 5.91 1.68
N ILE A 542 30.58 6.45 2.84
CA ILE A 542 30.85 5.63 4.02
C ILE A 542 29.58 4.98 4.55
N ALA A 543 28.42 5.64 4.45
CA ALA A 543 27.15 5.05 4.83
C ALA A 543 26.81 3.82 3.98
N THR A 544 27.06 3.85 2.67
CA THR A 544 26.77 2.71 1.79
C THR A 544 27.80 1.59 1.95
N GLN A 545 29.05 1.90 2.29
CA GLN A 545 30.04 0.90 2.70
C GLN A 545 29.63 0.17 3.99
N THR A 546 29.16 0.92 5.00
CA THR A 546 28.67 0.34 6.25
C THR A 546 27.41 -0.50 6.03
N TRP A 547 26.45 0.01 5.26
CA TRP A 547 25.25 -0.74 4.87
C TRP A 547 25.62 -2.03 4.12
N LYS A 548 26.55 -1.95 3.15
CA LYS A 548 27.03 -3.11 2.40
C LYS A 548 27.68 -4.15 3.32
N ALA A 549 28.52 -3.72 4.26
CA ALA A 549 29.15 -4.63 5.22
C ALA A 549 28.13 -5.34 6.11
N MET A 550 27.03 -4.66 6.49
CA MET A 550 25.90 -5.27 7.18
C MET A 550 25.21 -6.30 6.29
N VAL A 551 24.88 -5.96 5.04
CA VAL A 551 24.21 -6.89 4.10
C VAL A 551 25.07 -8.11 3.80
N ASP A 552 26.38 -7.94 3.57
CA ASP A 552 27.30 -9.05 3.34
C ASP A 552 27.41 -9.98 4.56
N ARG A 553 27.31 -9.41 5.77
CA ARG A 553 27.35 -10.18 7.03
C ARG A 553 26.03 -10.91 7.29
N VAL A 554 24.90 -10.26 7.00
CA VAL A 554 23.55 -10.77 7.24
C VAL A 554 23.15 -11.81 6.19
N ASP A 555 23.60 -11.65 4.94
CA ASP A 555 23.25 -12.51 3.80
C ASP A 555 21.74 -12.75 3.71
N PRO A 556 20.94 -11.69 3.51
CA PRO A 556 19.49 -11.75 3.74
C PRO A 556 18.81 -12.72 2.78
N HIS A 557 17.91 -13.56 3.29
CA HIS A 557 17.01 -14.37 2.48
C HIS A 557 16.16 -13.49 1.56
N ALA A 558 15.56 -12.43 2.13
CA ALA A 558 14.79 -11.44 1.42
C ALA A 558 15.00 -10.04 2.00
N ALA A 559 14.87 -9.00 1.18
CA ALA A 559 15.01 -7.61 1.61
C ALA A 559 13.83 -6.71 1.18
N LEU A 560 13.33 -5.90 2.11
CA LEU A 560 12.32 -4.87 1.88
C LEU A 560 12.93 -3.48 2.10
N ASP A 561 12.86 -2.64 1.08
CA ASP A 561 13.34 -1.25 1.09
C ASP A 561 12.15 -0.28 1.01
N PHE A 562 12.04 0.62 1.97
CA PHE A 562 11.04 1.69 1.94
C PHE A 562 11.60 2.98 1.34
N HIS A 563 10.89 3.43 0.32
CA HIS A 563 10.97 4.74 -0.27
C HIS A 563 9.63 5.47 -0.14
N GLY A 564 9.60 6.75 -0.50
CA GLY A 564 8.31 7.41 -0.61
C GLY A 564 8.31 8.78 -1.23
N ASN A 565 7.10 9.28 -1.47
CA ASN A 565 6.86 10.58 -2.07
C ASN A 565 5.59 11.23 -1.52
N ALA A 566 5.57 12.56 -1.47
CA ALA A 566 4.48 13.32 -0.88
C ALA A 566 3.20 13.31 -1.74
N GLY A 567 3.30 13.00 -3.04
CA GLY A 567 2.12 12.70 -3.85
C GLY A 567 2.39 12.42 -5.32
N GLY A 568 1.41 11.79 -5.98
CA GLY A 568 1.37 11.59 -7.42
C GLY A 568 1.09 10.15 -7.82
N ALA A 569 0.05 9.94 -8.63
CA ALA A 569 -0.14 8.69 -9.35
C ALA A 569 1.17 8.28 -10.05
N GLY A 570 1.64 7.05 -9.78
CA GLY A 570 2.89 6.50 -10.31
C GLY A 570 4.18 6.90 -9.58
N ASN A 571 4.10 7.64 -8.46
CA ASN A 571 5.27 7.97 -7.63
C ASN A 571 5.24 7.32 -6.24
N ASN A 572 4.09 6.84 -5.79
CA ASN A 572 3.87 6.08 -4.56
C ASN A 572 2.77 5.03 -4.81
N ARG A 573 2.41 4.26 -3.77
CA ARG A 573 1.46 3.13 -3.87
C ARG A 573 1.92 2.08 -4.88
N LEU A 574 3.23 1.82 -4.90
CA LEU A 574 3.81 0.90 -5.86
C LEU A 574 4.94 0.08 -5.27
N ILE A 575 5.15 -1.08 -5.88
CA ILE A 575 6.29 -1.94 -5.63
C ILE A 575 7.18 -2.01 -6.86
N MET A 576 8.49 -1.98 -6.62
CA MET A 576 9.50 -2.27 -7.64
C MET A 576 10.31 -3.49 -7.26
N ILE A 577 10.23 -4.52 -8.10
CA ILE A 577 11.05 -5.73 -7.99
C ILE A 577 12.43 -5.40 -8.59
N PRO A 578 13.55 -5.56 -7.85
CA PRO A 578 14.87 -5.23 -8.35
C PRO A 578 15.21 -6.08 -9.58
N ALA A 579 15.84 -5.47 -10.59
CA ALA A 579 16.22 -6.16 -11.82
C ALA A 579 17.21 -7.33 -11.62
N THR A 580 17.82 -7.42 -10.44
CA THR A 580 18.76 -8.46 -10.02
C THR A 580 18.11 -9.51 -9.12
N GLY A 581 16.81 -9.38 -8.83
CA GLY A 581 16.07 -10.32 -8.00
C GLY A 581 15.92 -11.70 -8.63
N ALA A 582 15.72 -12.71 -7.79
CA ALA A 582 15.54 -14.10 -8.23
C ALA A 582 14.26 -14.30 -9.07
N GLU A 583 14.23 -15.37 -9.89
CA GLU A 583 13.17 -15.65 -10.87
C GLU A 583 11.76 -15.82 -10.27
N GLY A 584 11.64 -16.27 -9.00
CA GLY A 584 10.37 -16.42 -8.29
C GLY A 584 9.89 -15.18 -7.53
N ASN A 585 10.64 -14.08 -7.54
CA ASN A 585 10.37 -12.92 -6.70
C ASN A 585 9.08 -12.17 -7.10
N GLU A 586 8.68 -12.26 -8.38
CA GLU A 586 7.46 -11.62 -8.88
C GLU A 586 6.20 -12.20 -8.24
N ASP A 587 6.10 -13.52 -8.11
CA ASP A 587 4.95 -14.17 -7.47
C ASP A 587 4.82 -13.78 -6.00
N LEU A 588 5.94 -13.75 -5.28
CA LEU A 588 5.95 -13.37 -3.87
C LEU A 588 5.61 -11.89 -3.67
N ALA A 589 6.06 -11.00 -4.56
CA ALA A 589 5.70 -9.58 -4.52
C ALA A 589 4.20 -9.38 -4.74
N HIS A 590 3.59 -10.13 -5.68
CA HIS A 590 2.15 -10.11 -5.91
C HIS A 590 1.35 -10.61 -4.71
N GLU A 591 1.80 -11.70 -4.08
CA GLU A 591 1.17 -12.21 -2.86
C GLU A 591 1.28 -11.20 -1.70
N ALA A 592 2.44 -10.57 -1.52
CA ALA A 592 2.63 -9.53 -0.50
C ALA A 592 1.67 -8.35 -0.69
N VAL A 593 1.50 -7.86 -1.91
CA VAL A 593 0.52 -6.79 -2.23
C VAL A 593 -0.90 -7.23 -1.98
N ARG A 594 -1.27 -8.45 -2.37
CA ARG A 594 -2.62 -8.96 -2.13
C ARG A 594 -2.93 -8.97 -0.63
N ARG A 595 -2.01 -9.50 0.19
CA ARG A 595 -2.14 -9.50 1.66
C ARG A 595 -2.23 -8.10 2.23
N PHE A 596 -1.43 -7.16 1.73
CA PHE A 596 -1.48 -5.76 2.13
C PHE A 596 -2.84 -5.10 1.79
N ASN A 597 -3.27 -5.21 0.52
CA ASN A 597 -4.53 -4.60 0.04
C ASN A 597 -5.74 -5.17 0.79
N GLU A 598 -5.76 -6.48 1.05
CA GLU A 598 -6.79 -7.12 1.88
C GLU A 598 -6.79 -6.57 3.32
N ALA A 599 -5.61 -6.36 3.90
CA ALA A 599 -5.49 -5.87 5.26
C ALA A 599 -5.91 -4.39 5.39
N ILE A 600 -5.66 -3.56 4.38
CA ILE A 600 -5.91 -2.11 4.42
C ILE A 600 -7.30 -1.69 3.92
N ALA A 601 -8.02 -2.60 3.24
CA ALA A 601 -9.32 -2.30 2.64
C ALA A 601 -10.31 -1.70 3.66
N ASP A 602 -11.04 -0.68 3.21
CA ASP A 602 -12.04 0.10 3.96
C ASP A 602 -11.52 0.89 5.18
N ARG A 603 -10.21 1.07 5.30
CA ARG A 603 -9.62 1.75 6.48
C ARG A 603 -9.27 3.21 6.21
N TYR A 604 -8.72 3.52 5.05
CA TYR A 604 -8.19 4.85 4.74
C TYR A 604 -8.58 5.31 3.34
N ILE A 605 -8.97 6.58 3.25
CA ILE A 605 -9.13 7.30 1.99
C ILE A 605 -8.30 8.58 2.01
N LEU A 606 -7.75 8.95 0.85
CA LEU A 606 -6.94 10.15 0.70
C LEU A 606 -6.99 10.64 -0.75
N LEU A 607 -7.23 11.95 -0.94
CA LEU A 607 -6.94 12.62 -2.20
C LEU A 607 -5.46 12.98 -2.25
N GLU A 608 -4.72 12.27 -3.10
CA GLU A 608 -3.31 12.59 -3.39
C GLU A 608 -3.17 13.49 -4.62
N SER A 609 -2.01 14.13 -4.74
CA SER A 609 -1.68 14.95 -5.90
C SER A 609 -1.89 14.19 -7.22
N ARG A 610 -2.46 14.86 -8.23
CA ARG A 610 -2.69 14.32 -9.59
C ARG A 610 -3.65 13.12 -9.68
N ARG A 611 -4.41 12.82 -8.62
CA ARG A 611 -5.53 11.86 -8.67
C ARG A 611 -6.85 12.57 -9.02
N PRO A 612 -7.81 11.88 -9.67
CA PRO A 612 -9.08 12.48 -10.08
C PRO A 612 -10.05 12.74 -8.91
N GLY A 613 -9.84 12.10 -7.76
CA GLY A 613 -10.70 12.21 -6.58
C GLY A 613 -10.12 11.48 -5.37
N VAL A 614 -10.84 11.52 -4.26
CA VAL A 614 -10.55 10.72 -3.07
C VAL A 614 -10.60 9.24 -3.45
N GLN A 615 -9.64 8.45 -2.97
CA GLN A 615 -9.56 7.01 -3.24
C GLN A 615 -9.14 6.27 -1.97
N GLN A 616 -9.54 5.00 -1.85
CA GLN A 616 -8.96 4.12 -0.84
C GLN A 616 -7.45 4.04 -1.02
N TYR A 617 -6.73 3.83 0.08
CA TYR A 617 -5.31 3.52 0.00
C TYR A 617 -5.11 2.05 -0.31
N GLU A 618 -4.36 1.76 -1.37
CA GLU A 618 -3.93 0.41 -1.75
C GLU A 618 -2.53 0.51 -2.40
N ILE A 619 -1.85 -0.62 -2.59
CA ILE A 619 -0.73 -0.71 -3.53
C ILE A 619 -1.33 -1.05 -4.90
N GLU A 620 -1.12 -0.15 -5.86
CA GLU A 620 -1.84 -0.12 -7.13
C GLU A 620 -1.03 -0.74 -8.27
N SER A 621 0.29 -0.84 -8.11
CA SER A 621 1.15 -1.34 -9.17
C SER A 621 2.38 -2.07 -8.65
N ILE A 622 2.76 -3.08 -9.42
CA ILE A 622 4.00 -3.83 -9.25
C ILE A 622 4.72 -3.80 -10.59
N SER A 623 6.02 -3.53 -10.57
CA SER A 623 6.82 -3.53 -11.79
C SER A 623 8.24 -4.00 -11.53
N TRP A 624 8.88 -4.51 -12.57
CA TRP A 624 10.33 -4.72 -12.53
C TRP A 624 11.06 -3.39 -12.63
N GLY A 625 11.90 -3.12 -11.64
CA GLY A 625 12.78 -1.97 -11.59
C GLY A 625 13.71 -1.91 -12.81
N SER A 626 14.05 -0.69 -13.21
CA SER A 626 15.12 -0.50 -14.19
C SER A 626 16.46 -0.94 -13.60
N PRO A 627 17.36 -1.54 -14.40
CA PRO A 627 18.64 -1.99 -13.89
C PRO A 627 19.55 -0.78 -13.60
N ARG A 628 19.57 -0.38 -12.33
CA ARG A 628 20.23 0.82 -11.80
C ARG A 628 21.05 0.46 -10.54
N PRO A 629 22.04 1.29 -10.15
CA PRO A 629 22.88 1.09 -8.97
C PRO A 629 22.16 1.41 -7.66
N THR A 630 21.07 0.70 -7.38
CA THR A 630 20.28 0.84 -6.14
C THR A 630 20.81 -0.08 -5.05
N LEU A 631 20.61 0.31 -3.79
CA LEU A 631 20.95 -0.53 -2.64
C LEU A 631 20.14 -1.84 -2.69
N THR A 632 18.86 -1.78 -3.03
CA THR A 632 18.02 -2.99 -3.18
C THR A 632 18.57 -3.93 -4.25
N SER A 633 19.06 -3.42 -5.39
CA SER A 633 19.71 -4.25 -6.42
C SER A 633 20.89 -5.05 -5.87
N TYR A 634 21.61 -4.51 -4.89
CA TYR A 634 22.71 -5.21 -4.21
C TYR A 634 22.19 -6.23 -3.20
N ALA A 635 21.23 -5.86 -2.35
CA ALA A 635 20.66 -6.76 -1.34
C ALA A 635 19.98 -7.99 -1.97
N CYS A 636 19.29 -7.78 -3.09
CA CYS A 636 18.49 -8.81 -3.75
C CYS A 636 19.23 -9.52 -4.90
N GLN A 637 20.56 -9.39 -5.02
CA GLN A 637 21.30 -10.02 -6.12
C GLN A 637 21.19 -11.55 -6.08
N ASP A 638 20.36 -12.12 -6.96
CA ASP A 638 19.91 -13.52 -6.98
C ASP A 638 19.15 -13.94 -5.70
N ARG A 639 18.66 -12.96 -4.94
CA ARG A 639 17.83 -13.14 -3.73
C ARG A 639 16.46 -12.51 -3.92
N LEU A 640 15.65 -12.60 -2.87
CA LEU A 640 14.25 -12.18 -2.87
C LEU A 640 14.11 -10.76 -2.29
N GLY A 641 12.98 -10.09 -2.60
CA GLY A 641 12.67 -8.80 -2.00
C GLY A 641 12.26 -7.71 -2.99
N PHE A 642 11.84 -6.56 -2.47
CA PHE A 642 11.36 -5.47 -3.30
C PHE A 642 11.48 -4.11 -2.61
N ILE A 643 11.36 -3.05 -3.42
CA ILE A 643 11.16 -1.68 -2.96
C ILE A 643 9.66 -1.42 -2.84
N CYS A 644 9.23 -0.77 -1.76
CA CYS A 644 7.88 -0.21 -1.64
C CYS A 644 7.95 1.32 -1.55
N GLU A 645 7.21 2.01 -2.43
CA GLU A 645 7.04 3.46 -2.39
C GLU A 645 5.73 3.82 -1.70
N VAL A 646 5.80 4.44 -0.53
CA VAL A 646 4.63 4.85 0.28
C VAL A 646 4.48 6.38 0.33
N PRO A 647 3.34 6.93 0.78
CA PRO A 647 3.23 8.35 1.09
C PRO A 647 4.26 8.77 2.16
N ALA A 648 5.18 9.66 1.78
CA ALA A 648 6.25 10.15 2.65
C ALA A 648 6.69 11.56 2.24
N GLY A 649 7.63 12.16 2.97
CA GLY A 649 8.13 13.50 2.68
C GLY A 649 7.20 14.62 3.10
N TYR A 650 6.31 14.37 4.05
CA TYR A 650 5.42 15.38 4.60
C TYR A 650 6.20 16.34 5.51
N SER A 651 5.70 17.58 5.61
CA SER A 651 6.35 18.63 6.41
C SER A 651 6.27 18.37 7.92
N GLY A 652 5.30 17.56 8.37
CA GLY A 652 5.08 17.24 9.78
C GLY A 652 4.45 15.86 9.95
N THR A 653 4.04 15.54 11.17
CA THR A 653 3.54 14.21 11.57
C THR A 653 2.01 14.05 11.47
N TYR A 654 1.32 14.96 10.77
CA TYR A 654 -0.15 14.99 10.74
C TYR A 654 -0.79 13.72 10.15
N GLY A 655 -0.11 13.02 9.25
CA GLY A 655 -0.54 11.73 8.67
C GLY A 655 0.13 10.51 9.27
N ILE A 656 0.94 10.65 10.33
CA ILE A 656 1.89 9.62 10.75
C ILE A 656 1.22 8.33 11.24
N VAL A 657 0.00 8.39 11.80
CA VAL A 657 -0.74 7.18 12.21
C VAL A 657 -1.07 6.33 10.99
N PHE A 658 -1.62 6.93 9.95
CA PHE A 658 -1.86 6.26 8.67
C PHE A 658 -0.56 5.74 8.04
N GLN A 659 0.49 6.57 7.99
CA GLN A 659 1.76 6.20 7.36
C GLN A 659 2.45 5.04 8.10
N THR A 660 2.43 5.03 9.42
CA THR A 660 2.99 3.93 10.23
C THR A 660 2.18 2.65 10.06
N ASP A 661 0.85 2.73 10.02
CA ASP A 661 0.00 1.55 9.78
C ASP A 661 0.26 0.94 8.39
N VAL A 662 0.35 1.78 7.34
CA VAL A 662 0.71 1.34 5.99
C VAL A 662 2.07 0.66 5.95
N VAL A 663 3.08 1.23 6.61
CA VAL A 663 4.42 0.63 6.65
C VAL A 663 4.40 -0.71 7.38
N ILE A 664 3.70 -0.80 8.51
CA ILE A 664 3.58 -2.05 9.27
C ILE A 664 2.87 -3.12 8.44
N GLU A 665 1.71 -2.81 7.87
CA GLU A 665 0.95 -3.77 7.05
C GLU A 665 1.73 -4.20 5.80
N THR A 666 2.52 -3.31 5.19
CA THR A 666 3.42 -3.68 4.08
C THR A 666 4.48 -4.68 4.54
N ILE A 667 5.08 -4.47 5.71
CA ILE A 667 6.07 -5.41 6.27
C ILE A 667 5.40 -6.75 6.60
N LEU A 668 4.20 -6.75 7.18
CA LEU A 668 3.46 -7.98 7.47
C LEU A 668 3.04 -8.72 6.20
N GLY A 669 2.67 -7.99 5.14
CA GLY A 669 2.42 -8.57 3.81
C GLY A 669 3.69 -9.22 3.24
N PHE A 670 4.84 -8.57 3.40
CA PHE A 670 6.15 -9.12 3.05
C PHE A 670 6.49 -10.38 3.85
N PHE A 671 6.31 -10.39 5.18
CA PHE A 671 6.56 -11.57 6.00
C PHE A 671 5.70 -12.76 5.55
N ARG A 672 4.39 -12.56 5.39
CA ARG A 672 3.46 -13.61 4.97
C ARG A 672 3.76 -14.23 3.60
N ALA A 673 4.47 -13.52 2.73
CA ALA A 673 4.82 -14.01 1.39
C ALA A 673 6.24 -14.57 1.29
N TYR A 674 7.17 -14.13 2.14
CA TYR A 674 8.60 -14.46 2.02
C TYR A 674 9.14 -15.34 3.17
N GLU A 675 8.36 -15.56 4.23
CA GLU A 675 8.58 -16.65 5.21
C GLU A 675 8.22 -18.02 4.61
#